data_AF-A0A818FKZ3-F1
#
_entry.id   AF-A0A818FKZ3-F1
#
_cell.length_a   1.000
_cell.length_b   1.000
_cell.length_c   1.000
_cell.angle_alpha   90.00
_cell.angle_beta   90.00
_cell.angle_gamma   90.00
#
_symmetry.space_group_name_H-M   'P 1'
#
loop_
_entity.id
_entity.type
_entity.pdbx_description
1 polymer ?
#
loop_
_entity_poly.entity_id
_entity_poly.type
_entity_poly.pdbx_seq_one_letter_code
_entity_poly.pdbx_strand_id
1 'polypeptide(L)'
;MKLRHITGSRKQEDQFVHSKYESPLTSAFTQFVPSQETIKSSGPPTSRIFQNCSIAWLDTGTNDLSNDDACHMITALRRIVNSVHKFDTVNACVDFIRSIENETIFIVLSGVLNQTTISLIHGLPQISSIYIFCDNKLEYEAWIPKWPKIQNFFKDFPSLNEALANAAHECDRNTIPMTFIGMTDETSEENPDKSNQMFMFTQILNELLSTIEFTEKSIQEFSTYYRKQLIDNVTELRNIDKFEREYHDYTLTWWYTSQFFVSSMLNRALRSMDVVTLLKMGFFIFDLQQYIFKLHLQQKIAHQNSKVFIVYRGQGISQKDFDQLRRSRNHLLSFNNFLCASKCANIAMNYARQALATPDLIGVLFAITIDPSLDSTPYASIRESICDPTDEDFLFSLNPVFRIGQLESIFKGNSRLWQVDLTLTSNNDPQVRVLNERILELANPHSIGWRRLSEFLINLREVDKAQIICDTLITEIFDEDEKAYLHYQYGSIKFHREEYTEAKLLYNFALDIFEKIRSPAHIDVAKCYHRIGSVYEAMNDYSAALLRYEKALEMYEKNLPLHDPILIGLNKNIARVYSQIDNYSKSLWYYERVLEINKTIPSTNNSDLANCHIDMALVYKKTGDYLKAISLLEKTISMLENDQQSNSTDIATVYNHIGSLYEKLNRNSTALAYFEEALEINEANLPPHHPALAVCYRNIGSVYFQKNDYLKALSFYQKAHELYRRILPRNKIHLAISYTDQGDVYEQIGNYTQALLYYKAALTTYQSICPLRHCDIIMMYNKIGLTYSQTGEYPAALSCHERALEICRKNLPENHPNFAYSSICIGDVYDNMGDRLKALSFYKSSLEIGHSALPASNICLEKWSDILERLRTKLKMQSKE
;
A
#
# COMPACT_ATOMS: atom_id res chain seq x y z
N MET A 1 47.95 9.95 71.81
CA MET A 1 47.59 8.63 71.25
C MET A 1 47.22 8.82 69.78
N LYS A 2 47.79 8.02 68.89
CA LYS A 2 47.82 8.14 67.42
C LYS A 2 46.48 7.78 66.74
N LEU A 3 46.22 8.41 65.57
CA LEU A 3 45.71 7.89 64.24
C LEU A 3 44.53 6.88 64.24
N ARG A 4 43.57 6.78 63.30
CA ARG A 4 43.24 7.38 61.98
C ARG A 4 41.82 6.87 61.59
N HIS A 5 41.11 7.69 60.81
CA HIS A 5 40.02 7.41 59.84
C HIS A 5 39.27 6.06 59.83
N ILE A 6 37.94 6.14 60.01
CA ILE A 6 36.96 5.23 59.39
C ILE A 6 35.91 6.07 58.68
N THR A 7 35.89 5.97 57.36
CA THR A 7 34.82 6.40 56.45
C THR A 7 33.72 5.35 56.39
N GLY A 8 32.44 5.77 56.30
CA GLY A 8 31.38 4.96 55.69
C GLY A 8 30.07 4.88 56.47
N SER A 9 29.14 5.79 56.21
CA SER A 9 27.71 5.56 56.45
C SER A 9 26.82 6.36 55.50
N ARG A 10 26.34 5.68 54.45
CA ARG A 10 24.99 5.84 53.92
C ARG A 10 24.67 4.57 53.12
N LYS A 11 23.97 3.65 53.79
CA LYS A 11 23.30 2.48 53.21
C LYS A 11 21.81 2.83 53.18
N GLN A 12 21.24 2.84 51.98
CA GLN A 12 19.92 2.33 51.57
C GLN A 12 19.40 3.18 50.40
N GLU A 13 18.90 2.47 49.38
CA GLU A 13 18.40 2.93 48.07
C GLU A 13 19.45 3.06 46.97
N ASP A 14 19.85 1.89 46.43
CA ASP A 14 20.15 1.66 45.00
C ASP A 14 20.53 0.19 44.80
N GLN A 15 19.53 -0.67 44.54
CA GLN A 15 19.71 -2.00 43.96
C GLN A 15 18.49 -2.36 43.11
N PHE A 16 18.38 -1.77 41.92
CA PHE A 16 17.91 -2.53 40.77
C PHE A 16 19.14 -2.90 39.95
N VAL A 17 19.51 -4.17 40.09
CA VAL A 17 20.60 -4.82 39.36
C VAL A 17 20.26 -4.74 37.88
N HIS A 18 21.03 -3.99 37.10
CA HIS A 18 21.16 -4.20 35.66
C HIS A 18 21.64 -5.63 35.46
N SER A 19 20.73 -6.54 35.08
CA SER A 19 21.12 -7.79 34.46
C SER A 19 21.82 -7.42 33.15
N LYS A 20 23.09 -7.79 33.05
CA LYS A 20 23.79 -7.91 31.77
C LYS A 20 23.05 -8.92 30.91
N TYR A 21 22.08 -8.45 30.13
CA TYR A 21 21.68 -9.12 28.90
C TYR A 21 22.49 -8.46 27.80
N GLU A 22 23.47 -9.20 27.27
CA GLU A 22 24.04 -8.89 25.97
C GLU A 22 22.88 -8.95 24.94
N SER A 23 22.66 -7.85 24.21
CA SER A 23 21.80 -7.83 23.05
C SER A 23 22.42 -8.74 21.98
N PRO A 24 21.69 -9.67 21.31
CA PRO A 24 22.30 -10.61 20.36
C PRO A 24 22.83 -9.97 19.06
N LEU A 25 22.66 -8.66 18.85
CA LEU A 25 23.12 -7.95 17.66
C LEU A 25 24.66 -7.80 17.57
N THR A 26 25.41 -8.21 18.60
CA THR A 26 26.84 -7.88 18.74
C THR A 26 27.87 -8.95 18.35
N SER A 27 27.52 -10.10 17.74
CA SER A 27 28.56 -11.12 17.41
C SER A 27 28.50 -11.86 16.08
N ALA A 28 27.58 -11.55 15.16
CA ALA A 28 27.25 -12.49 14.09
C ALA A 28 27.96 -12.22 12.76
N PHE A 29 29.28 -12.41 12.66
CA PHE A 29 29.97 -12.04 11.43
C PHE A 29 31.25 -12.80 11.08
N THR A 30 31.14 -14.12 10.90
CA THR A 30 32.18 -14.91 10.21
C THR A 30 31.59 -15.99 9.29
N GLN A 31 32.05 -15.92 8.03
CA GLN A 31 32.11 -16.97 6.99
C GLN A 31 30.81 -17.67 6.55
N PHE A 32 30.31 -17.31 5.37
CA PHE A 32 30.23 -18.22 4.21
C PHE A 32 29.82 -17.45 2.92
N VAL A 33 30.40 -17.83 1.78
CA VAL A 33 30.08 -17.32 0.44
C VAL A 33 28.83 -18.07 -0.08
N PRO A 34 27.74 -17.40 -0.50
CA PRO A 34 26.67 -18.09 -1.22
C PRO A 34 27.10 -18.36 -2.66
N SER A 35 26.93 -19.60 -3.09
CA SER A 35 27.14 -20.08 -4.45
C SER A 35 26.31 -19.28 -5.46
N GLN A 36 26.96 -18.89 -6.56
CA GLN A 36 26.31 -18.42 -7.77
C GLN A 36 25.30 -19.47 -8.24
N GLU A 37 24.01 -19.19 -8.14
CA GLU A 37 23.00 -19.53 -9.16
C GLU A 37 21.61 -19.09 -8.68
N THR A 38 20.84 -18.51 -9.61
CA THR A 38 19.42 -18.07 -9.52
C THR A 38 19.11 -16.72 -8.86
N ILE A 39 19.66 -15.65 -9.43
CA ILE A 39 18.90 -14.40 -9.60
C ILE A 39 18.75 -14.16 -11.10
N LYS A 40 17.69 -14.72 -11.70
CA LYS A 40 17.17 -14.21 -12.97
C LYS A 40 16.16 -13.11 -12.61
N SER A 41 16.64 -11.91 -12.31
CA SER A 41 15.78 -10.73 -12.18
C SER A 41 15.60 -10.07 -13.55
N SER A 42 14.42 -10.27 -14.14
CA SER A 42 13.92 -9.45 -15.23
C SER A 42 13.35 -8.14 -14.68
N GLY A 43 14.22 -7.22 -14.25
CA GLY A 43 13.88 -5.86 -13.80
C GLY A 43 14.78 -4.80 -14.44
N PRO A 44 14.36 -3.53 -14.53
CA PRO A 44 15.14 -2.45 -15.16
C PRO A 44 16.43 -2.15 -14.35
N PRO A 45 17.46 -1.53 -14.95
CA PRO A 45 18.84 -1.61 -14.49
C PRO A 45 19.07 -0.90 -13.14
N THR A 46 19.68 -1.65 -12.22
CA THR A 46 20.13 -1.31 -10.86
C THR A 46 21.21 -0.22 -10.81
N SER A 47 20.89 1.03 -11.16
CA SER A 47 21.88 2.13 -11.18
C SER A 47 21.42 3.49 -10.62
N ARG A 48 20.27 3.56 -9.93
CA ARG A 48 19.74 4.81 -9.36
C ARG A 48 20.01 4.84 -7.85
N ILE A 49 21.21 5.25 -7.44
CA ILE A 49 21.68 4.92 -6.08
C ILE A 49 21.86 6.15 -5.16
N PHE A 50 22.33 7.30 -5.66
CA PHE A 50 22.78 8.39 -4.78
C PHE A 50 22.09 9.75 -4.96
N GLN A 51 21.36 10.00 -6.05
CA GLN A 51 20.89 11.34 -6.40
C GLN A 51 19.43 11.36 -6.87
N ASN A 52 18.78 12.52 -6.73
CA ASN A 52 17.37 12.72 -7.08
C ASN A 52 17.16 13.00 -8.57
N CYS A 53 18.23 12.99 -9.37
CA CYS A 53 18.18 13.29 -10.79
C CYS A 53 18.85 12.22 -11.66
N SER A 54 18.39 12.16 -12.91
CA SER A 54 18.93 11.33 -13.98
C SER A 54 19.16 12.18 -15.23
N ILE A 55 20.13 11.81 -16.06
CA ILE A 55 20.38 12.46 -17.35
C ILE A 55 19.92 11.54 -18.48
N ALA A 56 19.02 12.04 -19.34
CA ALA A 56 18.65 11.40 -20.59
C ALA A 56 19.31 12.16 -21.75
N TRP A 57 20.26 11.52 -22.41
CA TRP A 57 20.90 12.03 -23.62
C TRP A 57 20.15 11.51 -24.83
N LEU A 58 19.46 12.40 -25.56
CA LEU A 58 18.76 12.07 -26.79
C LEU A 58 19.57 12.59 -27.98
N ASP A 59 20.07 11.65 -28.78
CA ASP A 59 20.82 11.94 -29.99
C ASP A 59 20.03 11.47 -31.20
N THR A 60 19.50 12.42 -31.98
CA THR A 60 18.63 12.11 -33.14
C THR A 60 19.40 11.95 -34.45
N GLY A 61 20.73 12.02 -34.39
CA GLY A 61 21.65 11.66 -35.48
C GLY A 61 21.77 12.70 -36.59
N THR A 62 22.95 13.34 -36.69
CA THR A 62 23.59 13.87 -37.93
C THR A 62 24.92 14.64 -37.73
N ASN A 63 25.45 14.81 -36.51
CA ASN A 63 26.75 15.49 -36.30
C ASN A 63 27.86 14.56 -35.78
N ASP A 64 29.11 14.92 -36.14
CA ASP A 64 30.41 14.24 -36.04
C ASP A 64 30.91 13.85 -34.63
N LEU A 65 30.07 13.29 -33.75
CA LEU A 65 30.55 12.69 -32.50
C LEU A 65 30.95 11.24 -32.76
N SER A 66 32.24 10.92 -32.66
CA SER A 66 32.68 9.52 -32.68
C SER A 66 32.02 8.78 -31.51
N ASN A 67 31.74 7.48 -31.69
CA ASN A 67 31.21 6.67 -30.59
C ASN A 67 32.12 6.72 -29.34
N ASP A 68 33.43 6.91 -29.54
CA ASP A 68 34.42 7.04 -28.47
C ASP A 68 34.27 8.38 -27.72
N ASP A 69 34.05 9.49 -28.42
CA ASP A 69 33.82 10.81 -27.79
C ASP A 69 32.52 10.83 -26.97
N ALA A 70 31.45 10.24 -27.50
CA ALA A 70 30.18 10.11 -26.78
C ALA A 70 30.32 9.22 -25.54
N CYS A 71 31.10 8.13 -25.62
CA CYS A 71 31.41 7.30 -24.46
C CYS A 71 32.19 8.09 -23.41
N HIS A 72 33.22 8.84 -23.80
CA HIS A 72 33.99 9.68 -22.88
C HIS A 72 33.14 10.76 -22.21
N MET A 73 32.24 11.41 -22.96
CA MET A 73 31.29 12.39 -22.41
C MET A 73 30.32 11.76 -21.43
N ILE A 74 29.75 10.59 -21.75
CA ILE A 74 28.86 9.85 -20.84
C ILE A 74 29.62 9.43 -19.57
N THR A 75 30.86 8.96 -19.69
CA THR A 75 31.69 8.63 -18.52
C THR A 75 31.96 9.88 -17.67
N ALA A 76 32.19 11.04 -18.29
CA ALA A 76 32.37 12.29 -17.57
C ALA A 76 31.08 12.74 -16.86
N LEU A 77 29.93 12.66 -17.53
CA LEU A 77 28.62 12.94 -16.92
C LEU A 77 28.30 11.98 -15.78
N ARG A 78 28.70 10.71 -15.88
CA ARG A 78 28.55 9.72 -14.80
C ARG A 78 29.31 10.08 -13.53
N ARG A 79 30.32 10.95 -13.61
CA ARG A 79 31.00 11.51 -12.41
C ARG A 79 30.13 12.52 -11.67
N ILE A 80 29.13 13.08 -12.34
CA ILE A 80 28.20 14.06 -11.78
C ILE A 80 26.91 13.35 -11.39
N VAL A 81 26.29 12.63 -12.34
CA VAL A 81 25.02 11.93 -12.15
C VAL A 81 25.18 10.46 -12.46
N ASN A 82 24.90 9.60 -11.50
CA ASN A 82 25.12 8.15 -11.64
C ASN A 82 24.32 7.52 -12.78
N SER A 83 23.11 8.02 -13.04
CA SER A 83 22.19 7.48 -14.03
C SER A 83 22.19 8.34 -15.30
N VAL A 84 23.04 7.98 -16.26
CA VAL A 84 23.09 8.59 -17.60
C VAL A 84 22.62 7.57 -18.64
N HIS A 85 21.53 7.88 -19.32
CA HIS A 85 20.88 7.02 -20.31
C HIS A 85 20.95 7.67 -21.70
N LYS A 86 21.49 6.95 -22.68
CA LYS A 86 21.52 7.39 -24.09
C LYS A 86 20.33 6.80 -24.85
N PHE A 87 19.67 7.61 -25.66
CA PHE A 87 18.57 7.23 -26.53
C PHE A 87 18.82 7.71 -27.96
N ASP A 88 18.56 6.82 -28.92
CA ASP A 88 18.67 7.13 -30.34
C ASP A 88 17.30 7.49 -30.97
N THR A 89 16.21 7.32 -30.20
CA THR A 89 14.84 7.63 -30.66
C THR A 89 14.04 8.38 -29.60
N VAL A 90 13.18 9.30 -30.07
CA VAL A 90 12.32 10.12 -29.20
C VAL A 90 11.35 9.25 -28.39
N ASN A 91 10.74 8.25 -29.02
CA ASN A 91 9.74 7.39 -28.37
C ASN A 91 10.34 6.60 -27.20
N ALA A 92 11.51 5.97 -27.39
CA ALA A 92 12.18 5.24 -26.32
C ALA A 92 12.55 6.15 -25.13
N CYS A 93 12.97 7.38 -25.43
CA CYS A 93 13.25 8.40 -24.41
C CYS A 93 11.98 8.78 -23.63
N VAL A 94 10.86 9.04 -24.33
CA VAL A 94 9.57 9.38 -23.71
C VAL A 94 9.02 8.23 -22.87
N ASP A 95 9.08 6.99 -23.35
CA ASP A 95 8.62 5.81 -22.62
C ASP A 95 9.46 5.60 -21.35
N PHE A 96 10.78 5.80 -21.42
CA PHE A 96 11.64 5.80 -20.25
C PHE A 96 11.26 6.90 -19.26
N ILE A 97 11.08 8.15 -19.71
CA ILE A 97 10.69 9.27 -18.84
C ILE A 97 9.36 8.97 -18.14
N ARG A 98 8.37 8.43 -18.87
CA ARG A 98 7.06 8.07 -18.31
C ARG A 98 7.11 6.91 -17.31
N SER A 99 8.11 6.04 -17.41
CA SER A 99 8.33 4.96 -16.44
C SER A 99 8.91 5.43 -15.11
N ILE A 100 9.27 6.72 -14.99
CA ILE A 100 9.88 7.31 -13.79
C ILE A 100 8.84 8.18 -13.09
N GLU A 101 8.56 7.87 -11.83
CA GLU A 101 7.55 8.58 -11.04
C GLU A 101 8.15 9.57 -10.03
N ASN A 102 9.38 9.35 -9.52
CA ASN A 102 9.92 10.08 -8.36
C ASN A 102 11.32 10.70 -8.54
N GLU A 103 11.79 10.83 -9.78
CA GLU A 103 13.10 11.42 -10.09
C GLU A 103 12.99 12.53 -11.12
N THR A 104 13.84 13.54 -10.96
CA THR A 104 13.95 14.66 -11.88
C THR A 104 14.83 14.26 -13.06
N ILE A 105 14.39 14.53 -14.29
CA ILE A 105 15.16 14.20 -15.48
C ILE A 105 15.69 15.48 -16.12
N PHE A 106 17.00 15.51 -16.35
CA PHE A 106 17.66 16.48 -17.21
C PHE A 106 17.87 15.87 -18.58
N ILE A 107 17.46 16.60 -19.62
CA ILE A 107 17.60 16.12 -20.99
C ILE A 107 18.72 16.87 -21.67
N VAL A 108 19.65 16.12 -22.27
CA VAL A 108 20.63 16.65 -23.20
C VAL A 108 20.17 16.30 -24.60
N LEU A 109 19.93 17.33 -25.42
CA LEU A 109 19.56 17.18 -26.82
C LEU A 109 20.78 17.45 -27.71
N SER A 110 21.13 16.48 -28.56
CA SER A 110 22.17 16.61 -29.58
C SER A 110 21.65 16.21 -30.98
N GLY A 111 22.33 16.69 -32.03
CA GLY A 111 22.00 16.41 -33.43
C GLY A 111 21.04 17.43 -34.08
N VAL A 112 20.37 17.03 -35.17
CA VAL A 112 19.37 17.88 -35.86
C VAL A 112 18.07 17.92 -35.06
N LEU A 113 17.81 19.06 -34.43
CA LEU A 113 16.66 19.25 -33.57
C LEU A 113 15.47 19.75 -34.39
N ASN A 114 14.32 19.07 -34.25
CA ASN A 114 13.06 19.52 -34.85
C ASN A 114 12.08 20.00 -33.76
N GLN A 115 11.14 20.87 -34.15
CA GLN A 115 10.19 21.45 -33.21
C GLN A 115 9.20 20.42 -32.62
N THR A 116 8.94 19.35 -33.37
CA THR A 116 8.11 18.23 -32.94
C THR A 116 8.72 17.48 -31.75
N THR A 117 10.04 17.25 -31.70
CA THR A 117 10.71 16.54 -30.60
C THR A 117 10.59 17.31 -29.29
N ILE A 118 10.82 18.63 -29.31
CA ILE A 118 10.67 19.46 -28.11
C ILE A 118 9.22 19.48 -27.63
N SER A 119 8.23 19.55 -28.53
CA SER A 119 6.82 19.55 -28.15
C SER A 119 6.36 18.26 -27.46
N LEU A 120 6.93 17.11 -27.83
CA LEU A 120 6.60 15.81 -27.23
C LEU A 120 7.21 15.63 -25.84
N ILE A 121 8.37 16.25 -25.62
CA ILE A 121 9.17 16.07 -24.42
C ILE A 121 8.84 17.16 -23.38
N HIS A 122 8.80 18.43 -23.77
CA HIS A 122 8.69 19.61 -22.88
C HIS A 122 7.53 19.52 -21.88
N GLY A 123 6.37 18.99 -22.30
CA GLY A 123 5.18 18.87 -21.47
C GLY A 123 5.24 17.80 -20.37
N LEU A 124 6.28 16.96 -20.33
CA LEU A 124 6.39 15.91 -19.32
C LEU A 124 6.77 16.51 -17.95
N PRO A 125 6.04 16.15 -16.87
CA PRO A 125 6.25 16.73 -15.55
C PRO A 125 7.60 16.33 -14.92
N GLN A 126 8.15 15.16 -15.27
CA GLN A 126 9.43 14.67 -14.75
C GLN A 126 10.63 15.51 -15.19
N ILE A 127 10.49 16.28 -16.27
CA ILE A 127 11.61 17.04 -16.84
C ILE A 127 11.71 18.37 -16.14
N SER A 128 12.85 18.62 -15.50
CA SER A 128 13.15 19.94 -14.92
C SER A 128 13.73 20.88 -15.95
N SER A 129 14.69 20.41 -16.75
CA SER A 129 15.43 21.29 -17.66
C SER A 129 15.96 20.54 -18.89
N ILE A 130 15.99 21.26 -20.01
CA ILE A 130 16.48 20.79 -21.31
C ILE A 130 17.73 21.60 -21.68
N TYR A 131 18.81 20.88 -21.98
CA TYR A 131 20.12 21.39 -22.36
C TYR A 131 20.36 21.06 -23.82
N ILE A 132 20.75 22.05 -24.63
CA ILE A 132 21.02 21.85 -26.05
C ILE A 132 22.53 21.87 -26.27
N PHE A 133 23.06 20.78 -26.83
CA PHE A 133 24.48 20.62 -27.18
C PHE A 133 24.63 20.59 -28.69
N CYS A 134 25.10 21.69 -29.28
CA CYS A 134 25.23 21.86 -30.73
C CYS A 134 26.21 23.00 -31.07
N ASP A 135 26.75 23.00 -32.28
CA ASP A 135 27.67 24.04 -32.76
C ASP A 135 26.95 25.31 -33.27
N ASN A 136 25.72 25.16 -33.80
CA ASN A 136 25.02 26.22 -34.53
C ASN A 136 23.87 26.85 -33.73
N LYS A 137 24.17 27.96 -33.03
CA LYS A 137 23.22 28.66 -32.14
C LYS A 137 22.10 29.40 -32.91
N LEU A 138 22.39 29.90 -34.11
CA LEU A 138 21.54 30.86 -34.84
C LEU A 138 20.22 30.28 -35.34
N GLU A 139 20.17 28.98 -35.68
CA GLU A 139 18.94 28.33 -36.15
C GLU A 139 17.89 28.18 -35.04
N TYR A 140 18.33 28.16 -33.77
CA TYR A 140 17.46 27.77 -32.67
C TYR A 140 17.11 28.92 -31.69
N GLU A 141 17.71 30.10 -31.82
CA GLU A 141 17.39 31.26 -30.96
C GLU A 141 15.94 31.76 -31.11
N ALA A 142 15.31 31.57 -32.27
CA ALA A 142 13.99 32.14 -32.59
C ALA A 142 12.79 31.49 -31.87
N TRP A 143 12.96 30.31 -31.27
CA TRP A 143 11.86 29.53 -30.67
C TRP A 143 12.10 29.13 -29.21
N ILE A 144 13.29 29.36 -28.67
CA ILE A 144 13.60 29.17 -27.24
C ILE A 144 12.61 29.91 -26.31
N PRO A 145 12.22 31.17 -26.57
CA PRO A 145 11.26 31.86 -25.70
C PRO A 145 9.88 31.18 -25.64
N LYS A 146 9.56 30.28 -26.59
CA LYS A 146 8.31 29.52 -26.60
C LYS A 146 8.33 28.31 -25.66
N TRP A 147 9.51 27.88 -25.19
CA TRP A 147 9.71 26.65 -24.43
C TRP A 147 10.46 26.91 -23.13
N PRO A 148 9.75 27.20 -22.02
CA PRO A 148 10.36 27.70 -20.79
C PRO A 148 11.34 26.75 -20.09
N LYS A 149 11.30 25.44 -20.38
CA LYS A 149 12.21 24.45 -19.75
C LYS A 149 13.57 24.35 -20.46
N ILE A 150 13.77 25.05 -21.58
CA ILE A 150 15.08 25.10 -22.25
C ILE A 150 15.94 26.10 -21.49
N GLN A 151 17.00 25.61 -20.83
CA GLN A 151 17.85 26.44 -19.98
C GLN A 151 18.91 27.19 -20.78
N ASN A 152 19.75 26.47 -21.52
CA ASN A 152 20.88 27.10 -22.19
C ASN A 152 21.44 26.26 -23.36
N PHE A 153 22.29 26.91 -24.16
CA PHE A 153 22.98 26.36 -25.32
C PHE A 153 24.47 26.23 -25.04
N PHE A 154 25.05 25.07 -25.36
CA PHE A 154 26.45 24.77 -25.10
C PHE A 154 27.17 24.35 -26.39
N LYS A 155 28.29 25.01 -26.68
CA LYS A 155 29.19 24.69 -27.79
C LYS A 155 30.28 23.70 -27.40
N ASP A 156 30.68 23.72 -26.12
CA ASP A 156 31.73 22.89 -25.58
C ASP A 156 31.19 22.04 -24.42
N PHE A 157 31.69 20.80 -24.35
CA PHE A 157 31.28 19.85 -23.32
C PHE A 157 31.65 20.28 -21.89
N PRO A 158 32.81 20.91 -21.59
CA PRO A 158 33.14 21.37 -20.24
C PRO A 158 32.08 22.31 -19.65
N SER A 159 31.62 23.30 -20.42
CA SER A 159 30.59 24.24 -19.96
C SER A 159 29.24 23.54 -19.74
N LEU A 160 28.86 22.59 -20.60
CA LEU A 160 27.67 21.75 -20.41
C LEU A 160 27.77 20.92 -19.12
N ASN A 161 28.93 20.29 -18.92
CA ASN A 161 29.21 19.43 -17.78
C ASN A 161 29.16 20.22 -16.46
N GLU A 162 29.69 21.45 -16.43
CA GLU A 162 29.59 22.34 -15.26
C GLU A 162 28.14 22.77 -14.99
N ALA A 163 27.39 23.14 -16.04
CA ALA A 163 25.98 23.53 -15.89
C ALA A 163 25.12 22.36 -15.37
N LEU A 164 25.32 21.16 -15.89
CA LEU A 164 24.64 19.94 -15.42
C LEU A 164 25.05 19.58 -13.99
N ALA A 165 26.31 19.79 -13.60
CA ALA A 165 26.75 19.61 -12.22
C ALA A 165 26.04 20.55 -11.24
N ASN A 166 25.96 21.83 -11.59
CA ASN A 166 25.25 22.82 -10.79
C ASN A 166 23.76 22.49 -10.68
N ALA A 167 23.12 22.09 -11.80
CA ALA A 167 21.71 21.72 -11.82
C ALA A 167 21.40 20.45 -11.01
N ALA A 168 22.27 19.43 -11.08
CA ALA A 168 22.14 18.22 -10.27
C ALA A 168 22.23 18.52 -8.77
N HIS A 169 23.20 19.35 -8.39
CA HIS A 169 23.37 19.78 -7.00
C HIS A 169 22.19 20.64 -6.49
N GLU A 170 21.70 21.58 -7.30
CA GLU A 170 20.49 22.34 -6.97
C GLU A 170 19.25 21.45 -6.85
N CYS A 171 19.13 20.43 -7.70
CA CYS A 171 18.05 19.45 -7.62
C CYS A 171 18.07 18.73 -6.28
N ASP A 172 19.21 18.17 -5.85
CA ASP A 172 19.31 17.46 -4.58
C ASP A 172 19.02 18.37 -3.38
N ARG A 173 19.49 19.61 -3.42
CA ARG A 173 19.23 20.59 -2.35
C ARG A 173 17.75 20.97 -2.22
N ASN A 174 17.04 21.08 -3.32
CA ASN A 174 15.62 21.45 -3.35
C ASN A 174 14.70 20.26 -3.08
N THR A 175 15.19 19.03 -3.26
CA THR A 175 14.40 17.80 -3.18
C THR A 175 14.50 17.18 -1.79
N ILE A 176 13.93 17.86 -0.80
CA ILE A 176 13.94 17.40 0.60
C ILE A 176 12.57 16.85 1.00
N PRO A 177 12.52 15.72 1.71
CA PRO A 177 11.25 15.16 2.18
C PRO A 177 10.60 16.10 3.20
N MET A 178 9.40 16.58 2.89
CA MET A 178 8.58 17.42 3.76
C MET A 178 7.20 16.80 3.94
N THR A 179 6.62 16.92 5.13
CA THR A 179 5.25 16.47 5.42
C THR A 179 4.48 17.57 6.13
N PHE A 180 3.31 17.89 5.60
CA PHE A 180 2.36 18.82 6.21
C PHE A 180 1.42 18.04 7.13
N ILE A 181 1.57 18.26 8.43
CA ILE A 181 0.88 17.51 9.48
C ILE A 181 -0.49 18.15 9.76
N GLY A 182 -1.51 17.30 9.91
CA GLY A 182 -2.85 17.72 10.37
C GLY A 182 -3.80 18.17 9.27
N MET A 183 -3.45 17.95 7.99
CA MET A 183 -4.40 18.06 6.87
C MET A 183 -4.69 16.66 6.35
N THR A 184 -5.90 16.16 6.61
CA THR A 184 -6.60 15.34 5.62
C THR A 184 -7.23 16.34 4.68
N ASP A 185 -6.81 16.40 3.42
CA ASP A 185 -7.60 17.12 2.42
C ASP A 185 -9.01 16.53 2.51
N GLU A 186 -10.00 17.33 2.96
CA GLU A 186 -11.41 16.90 3.01
C GLU A 186 -11.92 16.45 1.62
N THR A 187 -11.14 16.74 0.57
CA THR A 187 -11.35 16.38 -0.82
C THR A 187 -10.43 15.26 -1.35
N SER A 188 -9.48 14.73 -0.56
CA SER A 188 -8.58 13.65 -1.02
C SER A 188 -8.96 12.31 -0.39
N GLU A 189 -9.23 11.33 -1.24
CA GLU A 189 -9.52 9.92 -0.92
C GLU A 189 -8.35 9.15 -0.27
N GLU A 190 -7.32 9.84 0.23
CA GLU A 190 -6.16 9.19 0.85
C GLU A 190 -6.40 8.97 2.34
N ASN A 191 -6.19 7.72 2.79
CA ASN A 191 -6.15 7.37 4.21
C ASN A 191 -5.36 8.46 4.97
N PRO A 192 -5.85 9.06 6.07
CA PRO A 192 -5.09 10.02 6.89
C PRO A 192 -3.66 9.56 7.19
N ASP A 193 -3.47 8.24 7.32
CA ASP A 193 -2.18 7.62 7.55
C ASP A 193 -1.22 7.73 6.35
N LYS A 194 -1.73 7.85 5.11
CA LYS A 194 -0.92 8.03 3.90
C LYS A 194 -0.33 9.44 3.81
N SER A 195 -1.12 10.48 4.09
CA SER A 195 -0.63 11.86 4.07
C SER A 195 0.51 12.08 5.08
N ASN A 196 0.42 11.43 6.24
CA ASN A 196 1.43 11.50 7.30
C ASN A 196 2.43 10.31 7.28
N GLN A 197 2.38 9.46 6.26
CA GLN A 197 3.12 8.20 6.20
C GLN A 197 4.62 8.40 6.37
N MET A 198 5.17 9.38 5.67
CA MET A 198 6.60 9.67 5.71
C MET A 198 7.05 10.10 7.10
N PHE A 199 6.28 10.99 7.74
CA PHE A 199 6.56 11.45 9.10
C PHE A 199 6.54 10.28 10.09
N MET A 200 5.49 9.46 10.04
CA MET A 200 5.37 8.29 10.93
C MET A 200 6.47 7.26 10.68
N PHE A 201 6.80 6.99 9.42
CA PHE A 201 7.90 6.09 9.03
C PHE A 201 9.24 6.55 9.60
N THR A 202 9.59 7.82 9.39
CA THR A 202 10.85 8.39 9.85
C THR A 202 10.91 8.51 11.37
N GLN A 203 9.77 8.71 12.03
CA GLN A 203 9.67 8.71 13.49
C GLN A 203 9.94 7.31 14.07
N ILE A 204 9.34 6.27 13.49
CA ILE A 204 9.63 4.88 13.88
C ILE A 204 11.10 4.57 13.58
N LEU A 205 11.61 4.92 12.40
CA LEU A 205 13.02 4.72 12.06
C LEU A 205 13.95 5.35 13.11
N ASN A 206 13.68 6.58 13.53
CA ASN A 206 14.45 7.28 14.56
C ASN A 206 14.46 6.52 15.90
N GLU A 207 13.28 6.05 16.34
CA GLU A 207 13.15 5.23 17.54
C GLU A 207 13.93 3.91 17.42
N LEU A 208 13.84 3.24 16.27
CA LEU A 208 14.47 1.95 16.04
C LEU A 208 15.99 2.02 16.01
N LEU A 209 16.55 3.01 15.31
CA LEU A 209 18.00 3.18 15.23
C LEU A 209 18.60 3.42 16.62
N SER A 210 17.85 4.02 17.54
CA SER A 210 18.27 4.22 18.93
C SER A 210 18.40 2.91 19.73
N THR A 211 17.83 1.81 19.24
CA THR A 211 17.86 0.48 19.89
C THR A 211 18.89 -0.48 19.29
N ILE A 212 19.49 -0.12 18.16
CA ILE A 212 20.42 -0.98 17.42
C ILE A 212 21.85 -0.60 17.78
N GLU A 213 22.66 -1.59 18.14
CA GLU A 213 24.11 -1.41 18.30
C GLU A 213 24.80 -1.52 16.94
N PHE A 214 25.44 -0.44 16.50
CA PHE A 214 26.25 -0.43 15.28
C PHE A 214 27.72 -0.69 15.58
N THR A 215 28.40 -1.43 14.70
CA THR A 215 29.81 -1.79 14.85
C THR A 215 30.61 -1.33 13.63
N GLU A 216 31.95 -1.34 13.71
CA GLU A 216 32.81 -1.03 12.55
C GLU A 216 32.48 -1.89 11.32
N LYS A 217 31.97 -3.11 11.54
CA LYS A 217 31.55 -3.97 10.46
C LYS A 217 30.36 -3.41 9.66
N SER A 218 29.45 -2.68 10.29
CA SER A 218 28.33 -2.03 9.59
C SER A 218 28.83 -1.05 8.51
N ILE A 219 29.94 -0.35 8.78
CA ILE A 219 30.60 0.56 7.82
C ILE A 219 31.21 -0.21 6.65
N GLN A 220 31.87 -1.34 6.93
CA GLN A 220 32.47 -2.20 5.89
C GLN A 220 31.41 -2.81 4.98
N GLU A 221 30.26 -3.18 5.54
CA GLU A 221 29.14 -3.74 4.78
C GLU A 221 28.46 -2.73 3.89
N PHE A 222 28.22 -1.53 4.45
CA PHE A 222 27.79 -0.38 3.68
C PHE A 222 28.73 -0.16 2.48
N SER A 223 30.03 -0.06 2.75
CA SER A 223 31.04 0.21 1.72
C SER A 223 31.11 -0.92 0.68
N THR A 224 31.06 -2.18 1.11
CA THR A 224 31.08 -3.35 0.22
C THR A 224 29.84 -3.44 -0.66
N TYR A 225 28.66 -3.17 -0.10
CA TYR A 225 27.40 -3.17 -0.83
C TYR A 225 27.42 -2.12 -1.95
N TYR A 226 27.80 -0.89 -1.62
CA TYR A 226 27.80 0.21 -2.60
C TYR A 226 28.95 0.14 -3.60
N ARG A 227 30.11 -0.42 -3.23
CA ARG A 227 31.18 -0.73 -4.21
C ARG A 227 30.69 -1.62 -5.35
N LYS A 228 29.89 -2.64 -5.04
CA LYS A 228 29.34 -3.54 -6.06
C LYS A 228 28.38 -2.83 -7.00
N GLN A 229 27.62 -1.86 -6.50
CA GLN A 229 26.65 -1.12 -7.30
C GLN A 229 27.27 0.03 -8.11
N LEU A 230 28.46 0.50 -7.72
CA LEU A 230 29.16 1.63 -8.33
C LEU A 230 30.34 1.26 -9.22
N ILE A 231 30.37 0.04 -9.76
CA ILE A 231 31.54 -0.48 -10.47
C ILE A 231 32.01 0.44 -11.63
N ASP A 232 31.10 1.22 -12.20
CA ASP A 232 31.35 2.13 -13.34
C ASP A 232 31.62 3.60 -12.93
N ASN A 233 31.56 3.97 -11.64
CA ASN A 233 31.80 5.35 -11.18
C ASN A 233 33.05 5.44 -10.27
N VAL A 234 34.20 5.68 -10.90
CA VAL A 234 35.50 5.78 -10.22
C VAL A 234 35.54 6.91 -9.17
N THR A 235 34.83 8.01 -9.39
CA THR A 235 34.83 9.15 -8.44
C THR A 235 34.11 8.76 -7.15
N GLU A 236 32.92 8.16 -7.25
CA GLU A 236 32.16 7.76 -6.06
C GLU A 236 32.78 6.56 -5.35
N LEU A 237 33.41 5.63 -6.08
CA LEU A 237 34.21 4.57 -5.46
C LEU A 237 35.34 5.15 -4.59
N ARG A 238 36.06 6.17 -5.07
CA ARG A 238 37.08 6.86 -4.28
C ARG A 238 36.50 7.56 -3.06
N ASN A 239 35.30 8.14 -3.19
CA ASN A 239 34.62 8.78 -2.06
C ASN A 239 34.21 7.74 -1.01
N ILE A 240 33.75 6.55 -1.41
CA ILE A 240 33.45 5.43 -0.49
C ILE A 240 34.72 4.94 0.20
N ASP A 241 35.82 4.75 -0.54
CA ASP A 241 37.10 4.35 0.03
C ASP A 241 37.67 5.40 0.99
N LYS A 242 37.40 6.68 0.73
CA LYS A 242 37.73 7.77 1.65
C LYS A 242 36.83 7.75 2.88
N PHE A 243 35.52 7.57 2.68
CA PHE A 243 34.53 7.47 3.74
C PHE A 243 34.88 6.34 4.71
N GLU A 244 35.11 5.11 4.23
CA GLU A 244 35.45 3.98 5.10
C GLU A 244 36.74 4.19 5.92
N ARG A 245 37.73 4.92 5.38
CA ARG A 245 39.01 5.17 6.06
C ARG A 245 38.97 6.33 7.04
N GLU A 246 38.20 7.37 6.75
CA GLU A 246 38.18 8.64 7.49
C GLU A 246 36.89 8.83 8.32
N TYR A 247 36.03 7.82 8.40
CA TYR A 247 34.81 7.86 9.22
C TYR A 247 35.16 7.84 10.71
N HIS A 248 34.80 8.90 11.42
CA HIS A 248 34.93 9.01 12.87
C HIS A 248 33.96 10.07 13.43
N ASP A 249 33.71 10.07 14.74
CA ASP A 249 32.75 10.98 15.40
C ASP A 249 32.91 12.46 15.02
N TYR A 250 34.14 12.94 14.87
CA TYR A 250 34.41 14.35 14.55
C TYR A 250 34.25 14.73 13.06
N THR A 251 34.08 13.78 12.13
CA THR A 251 33.86 14.03 10.69
C THR A 251 32.40 13.87 10.28
N LEU A 252 31.50 13.46 11.19
CA LEU A 252 30.09 13.17 10.88
C LEU A 252 29.36 14.34 10.22
N THR A 253 29.45 15.53 10.81
CA THR A 253 28.82 16.74 10.25
C THR A 253 29.44 17.15 8.93
N TRP A 254 30.75 16.97 8.77
CA TRP A 254 31.43 17.24 7.52
C TRP A 254 30.93 16.29 6.42
N TRP A 255 30.81 14.99 6.68
CA TRP A 255 30.26 14.03 5.71
C TRP A 255 28.81 14.32 5.32
N TYR A 256 27.98 14.81 6.24
CA TYR A 256 26.60 15.17 5.93
C TYR A 256 26.44 16.52 5.21
N THR A 257 27.30 17.49 5.50
CA THR A 257 27.21 18.87 4.96
C THR A 257 28.06 19.10 3.71
N SER A 258 29.05 18.24 3.45
CA SER A 258 29.87 18.27 2.25
C SER A 258 29.09 17.84 1.00
N GLN A 259 29.63 18.20 -0.17
CA GLN A 259 29.05 17.89 -1.48
C GLN A 259 29.25 16.41 -1.91
N PHE A 260 29.43 15.48 -0.96
CA PHE A 260 29.56 14.05 -1.24
C PHE A 260 28.21 13.35 -1.27
N PHE A 261 28.23 12.09 -1.73
CA PHE A 261 27.05 11.27 -1.92
C PHE A 261 26.20 11.05 -0.66
N VAL A 262 26.75 11.20 0.55
CA VAL A 262 26.09 10.83 1.82
C VAL A 262 24.78 11.60 2.03
N SER A 263 24.80 12.92 1.88
CA SER A 263 23.61 13.76 2.08
C SER A 263 22.53 13.49 1.05
N SER A 264 22.90 13.45 -0.23
CA SER A 264 21.98 13.18 -1.34
C SER A 264 21.35 11.80 -1.22
N MET A 265 22.16 10.78 -0.94
CA MET A 265 21.71 9.39 -0.76
C MET A 265 20.75 9.27 0.42
N LEU A 266 21.10 9.84 1.58
CA LEU A 266 20.24 9.77 2.76
C LEU A 266 18.92 10.51 2.54
N ASN A 267 18.97 11.75 2.03
CA ASN A 267 17.76 12.55 1.79
C ASN A 267 16.85 11.89 0.75
N ARG A 268 17.43 11.29 -0.30
CA ARG A 268 16.69 10.49 -1.28
C ARG A 268 16.06 9.27 -0.64
N ALA A 269 16.83 8.50 0.12
CA ALA A 269 16.36 7.27 0.75
C ALA A 269 15.24 7.52 1.75
N LEU A 270 15.33 8.60 2.53
CA LEU A 270 14.24 9.08 3.38
C LEU A 270 13.01 9.42 2.53
N ARG A 271 13.17 10.25 1.48
CA ARG A 271 12.07 10.67 0.59
C ARG A 271 11.38 9.52 -0.15
N SER A 272 12.11 8.50 -0.56
CA SER A 272 11.53 7.34 -1.25
C SER A 272 11.15 6.19 -0.31
N MET A 273 11.43 6.31 0.99
CA MET A 273 11.41 5.19 1.95
C MET A 273 12.20 3.97 1.41
N ASP A 274 13.41 4.22 0.87
CA ASP A 274 14.31 3.15 0.42
C ASP A 274 14.89 2.44 1.65
N VAL A 275 14.20 1.38 2.07
CA VAL A 275 14.53 0.69 3.31
C VAL A 275 15.92 0.03 3.25
N VAL A 276 16.38 -0.43 2.09
CA VAL A 276 17.69 -1.08 1.98
C VAL A 276 18.80 -0.07 2.24
N THR A 277 18.70 1.10 1.61
CA THR A 277 19.67 2.18 1.83
C THR A 277 19.62 2.67 3.27
N LEU A 278 18.43 2.87 3.84
CA LEU A 278 18.28 3.30 5.24
C LEU A 278 18.81 2.27 6.25
N LEU A 279 18.63 0.97 5.98
CA LEU A 279 19.22 -0.12 6.75
C LEU A 279 20.75 -0.04 6.74
N LYS A 280 21.35 0.05 5.55
CA LYS A 280 22.82 0.10 5.41
C LYS A 280 23.41 1.42 5.94
N MET A 281 22.65 2.52 5.92
CA MET A 281 23.04 3.81 6.51
C MET A 281 22.69 3.95 8.00
N GLY A 282 22.10 2.93 8.63
CA GLY A 282 21.59 3.03 10.00
C GLY A 282 22.65 3.53 11.00
N PHE A 283 23.90 3.06 10.86
CA PHE A 283 25.02 3.49 11.70
C PHE A 283 25.29 5.00 11.59
N PHE A 284 25.30 5.52 10.36
CA PHE A 284 25.56 6.94 10.09
C PHE A 284 24.48 7.83 10.69
N ILE A 285 23.21 7.42 10.50
CA ILE A 285 22.06 8.14 11.04
C ILE A 285 22.14 8.17 12.57
N PHE A 286 22.38 7.01 13.21
CA PHE A 286 22.51 6.90 14.65
C PHE A 286 23.64 7.76 15.21
N ASP A 287 24.86 7.62 14.67
CA ASP A 287 26.04 8.36 15.13
C ASP A 287 25.83 9.87 15.01
N LEU A 288 25.30 10.34 13.87
CA LEU A 288 25.01 11.76 13.66
C LEU A 288 23.96 12.29 14.64
N GLN A 289 22.91 11.52 14.93
CA GLN A 289 21.91 11.91 15.93
C GLN A 289 22.49 12.01 17.34
N GLN A 290 23.28 11.02 17.76
CA GLN A 290 23.93 11.03 19.07
C GLN A 290 24.90 12.21 19.19
N TYR A 291 25.63 12.50 18.12
CA TYR A 291 26.52 13.66 18.06
C TYR A 291 25.77 14.99 18.21
N ILE A 292 24.69 15.20 17.41
CA ILE A 292 23.85 16.41 17.52
C ILE A 292 23.24 16.52 18.91
N PHE A 293 22.74 15.42 19.48
CA PHE A 293 22.15 15.41 20.82
C PHE A 293 23.17 15.80 21.90
N LYS A 294 24.37 15.23 21.85
CA LYS A 294 25.47 15.56 22.77
C LYS A 294 25.85 17.03 22.68
N LEU A 295 26.01 17.57 21.47
CA LEU A 295 26.29 18.99 21.27
C LEU A 295 25.13 19.87 21.75
N HIS A 296 23.88 19.47 21.46
CA HIS A 296 22.69 20.19 21.90
C HIS A 296 22.67 20.34 23.42
N LEU A 297 22.94 19.26 24.17
CA LEU A 297 23.00 19.31 25.64
C LEU A 297 24.13 20.22 26.14
N GLN A 298 25.33 20.12 25.55
CA GLN A 298 26.47 20.96 25.91
C GLN A 298 26.17 22.45 25.68
N GLN A 299 25.58 22.76 24.53
CA GLN A 299 25.21 24.12 24.15
C GLN A 299 24.04 24.62 25.02
N LYS A 300 23.03 23.80 25.30
CA LYS A 300 21.89 24.16 26.16
C LYS A 300 22.32 24.57 27.58
N ILE A 301 23.35 23.90 28.14
CA ILE A 301 23.94 24.28 29.43
C ILE A 301 24.64 25.64 29.34
N ALA A 302 25.42 25.88 28.28
CA ALA A 302 26.07 27.18 28.05
C ALA A 302 25.06 28.32 27.77
N HIS A 303 23.86 27.97 27.29
CA HIS A 303 22.83 28.87 26.80
C HIS A 303 21.61 29.01 27.72
N GLN A 304 21.65 28.58 28.99
CA GLN A 304 20.52 28.62 29.94
C GLN A 304 19.81 29.99 30.10
N ASN A 305 20.42 31.09 29.66
CA ASN A 305 19.84 32.46 29.65
C ASN A 305 19.64 33.06 28.24
N SER A 306 19.63 32.24 27.19
CA SER A 306 19.62 32.73 25.81
C SER A 306 18.24 33.17 25.36
N LYS A 307 18.17 34.34 24.71
CA LYS A 307 16.95 34.84 24.08
C LYS A 307 16.60 33.98 22.86
N VAL A 308 15.31 33.94 22.54
CA VAL A 308 14.78 33.43 21.26
C VAL A 308 15.62 33.98 20.10
N PHE A 309 16.01 33.13 19.17
CA PHE A 309 16.82 33.51 18.01
C PHE A 309 16.24 32.93 16.72
N ILE A 310 16.69 33.46 15.59
CA ILE A 310 16.21 33.07 14.26
C ILE A 310 17.38 32.52 13.45
N VAL A 311 17.13 31.40 12.76
CA VAL A 311 17.99 30.84 11.71
C VAL A 311 17.22 30.77 10.41
N TYR A 312 17.94 30.70 9.29
CA TYR A 312 17.39 30.85 7.96
C TYR A 312 17.75 29.68 7.07
N ARG A 313 16.79 29.24 6.26
CA ARG A 313 17.01 28.23 5.23
C ARG A 313 16.34 28.67 3.94
N GLY A 314 17.10 28.71 2.85
CA GLY A 314 16.54 28.98 1.53
C GLY A 314 16.57 27.76 0.64
N GLN A 315 15.48 27.52 -0.08
CA GLN A 315 15.38 26.46 -1.08
C GLN A 315 14.26 26.76 -2.09
N GLY A 316 14.28 26.05 -3.21
CA GLY A 316 13.14 25.94 -4.11
C GLY A 316 12.17 24.87 -3.63
N ILE A 317 10.88 25.12 -3.75
CA ILE A 317 9.84 24.11 -3.58
C ILE A 317 8.90 24.10 -4.77
N SER A 318 8.23 22.97 -5.02
CA SER A 318 7.29 22.87 -6.13
C SER A 318 6.07 23.77 -5.91
N GLN A 319 5.41 24.16 -7.01
CA GLN A 319 4.15 24.90 -6.92
C GLN A 319 3.10 24.16 -6.06
N LYS A 320 3.03 22.83 -6.19
CA LYS A 320 2.13 21.97 -5.41
C LYS A 320 2.40 22.09 -3.91
N ASP A 321 3.66 21.92 -3.51
CA ASP A 321 4.05 21.97 -2.09
C ASP A 321 3.86 23.37 -1.51
N PHE A 322 4.09 24.41 -2.31
CA PHE A 322 3.84 25.78 -1.89
C PHE A 322 2.36 26.10 -1.71
N ASP A 323 1.49 25.60 -2.59
CA ASP A 323 0.05 25.75 -2.44
C ASP A 323 -0.46 24.98 -1.21
N GLN A 324 0.13 23.83 -0.90
CA GLN A 324 -0.12 23.11 0.35
C GLN A 324 0.37 23.89 1.57
N LEU A 325 1.59 24.43 1.54
CA LEU A 325 2.14 25.29 2.58
C LEU A 325 1.24 26.51 2.89
N ARG A 326 0.64 27.11 1.85
CA ARG A 326 -0.34 28.21 2.01
C ARG A 326 -1.63 27.77 2.71
N ARG A 327 -2.12 26.57 2.41
CA ARG A 327 -3.33 26.01 3.04
C ARG A 327 -3.07 25.60 4.49
N SER A 328 -1.87 25.10 4.79
CA SER A 328 -1.45 24.62 6.12
C SER A 328 -1.02 25.74 7.08
N ARG A 329 -1.53 26.97 6.92
CA ARG A 329 -1.19 28.08 7.83
C ARG A 329 -1.65 27.75 9.26
N ASN A 330 -0.78 27.97 10.25
CA ASN A 330 -0.96 27.57 11.66
C ASN A 330 -0.95 26.07 11.94
N HIS A 331 -0.78 25.21 10.93
CA HIS A 331 -0.55 23.78 11.10
C HIS A 331 0.96 23.48 11.20
N LEU A 332 1.30 22.19 11.25
CA LEU A 332 2.67 21.73 11.43
C LEU A 332 3.29 21.29 10.09
N LEU A 333 4.59 21.51 9.96
CA LEU A 333 5.46 21.07 8.88
C LEU A 333 6.63 20.30 9.48
N SER A 334 6.81 19.06 9.05
CA SER A 334 8.02 18.30 9.35
C SER A 334 8.94 18.28 8.14
N PHE A 335 10.22 18.54 8.37
CA PHE A 335 11.26 18.14 7.42
C PHE A 335 11.70 16.73 7.82
N ASN A 336 11.49 15.73 6.98
CA ASN A 336 11.78 14.34 7.38
C ASN A 336 13.24 13.96 7.09
N ASN A 337 14.16 14.84 7.48
CA ASN A 337 15.60 14.71 7.31
C ASN A 337 16.37 15.46 8.41
N PHE A 338 17.70 15.43 8.37
CA PHE A 338 18.53 16.33 9.17
C PHE A 338 18.56 17.70 8.50
N LEU A 339 18.00 18.71 9.17
CA LEU A 339 17.86 20.04 8.56
C LEU A 339 19.10 20.88 8.83
N CYS A 340 19.71 21.43 7.80
CA CYS A 340 20.72 22.48 7.95
C CYS A 340 20.08 23.86 7.76
N ALA A 341 20.38 24.80 8.66
CA ALA A 341 19.96 26.19 8.60
C ALA A 341 21.11 27.12 9.02
N SER A 342 21.20 28.28 8.37
CA SER A 342 22.27 29.24 8.62
C SER A 342 21.79 30.39 9.50
N LYS A 343 22.65 30.93 10.36
CA LYS A 343 22.35 32.19 11.06
C LYS A 343 22.34 33.40 10.12
N CYS A 344 22.94 33.28 8.94
CA CYS A 344 23.08 34.34 7.95
C CYS A 344 21.93 34.34 6.92
N ALA A 345 20.98 35.27 7.07
CA ALA A 345 19.83 35.39 6.15
C ALA A 345 20.24 35.58 4.68
N ASN A 346 21.33 36.29 4.39
CA ASN A 346 21.79 36.55 3.02
C ASN A 346 22.23 35.28 2.30
N ILE A 347 22.85 34.35 3.02
CA ILE A 347 23.33 33.08 2.45
C ILE A 347 22.14 32.20 2.09
N ALA A 348 21.21 32.04 3.04
CA ALA A 348 19.94 31.36 2.81
C ALA A 348 19.17 32.01 1.64
N MET A 349 19.12 33.34 1.57
CA MET A 349 18.44 34.06 0.48
C MET A 349 19.06 33.77 -0.88
N ASN A 350 20.38 33.59 -0.98
CA ASN A 350 21.02 33.23 -2.24
C ASN A 350 20.50 31.88 -2.76
N TYR A 351 20.32 30.90 -1.87
CA TYR A 351 19.74 29.61 -2.24
C TYR A 351 18.27 29.72 -2.67
N ALA A 352 17.45 30.53 -1.99
CA ALA A 352 16.08 30.78 -2.41
C ALA A 352 16.01 31.48 -3.80
N ARG A 353 16.95 32.37 -4.10
CA ARG A 353 17.04 33.05 -5.41
C ARG A 353 17.52 32.13 -6.52
N GLN A 354 18.47 31.24 -6.26
CA GLN A 354 18.96 30.26 -7.24
C GLN A 354 17.83 29.38 -7.78
N ALA A 355 16.88 28.98 -6.91
CA ALA A 355 15.71 28.22 -7.32
C ALA A 355 14.85 28.89 -8.41
N LEU A 356 14.91 30.23 -8.54
CA LEU A 356 14.16 30.96 -9.57
C LEU A 356 14.64 30.66 -10.99
N ALA A 357 15.85 30.14 -11.17
CA ALA A 357 16.38 29.68 -12.45
C ALA A 357 15.56 28.51 -13.05
N THR A 358 14.89 27.73 -12.20
CA THR A 358 13.99 26.66 -12.64
C THR A 358 12.56 27.21 -12.73
N PRO A 359 11.88 27.18 -13.90
CA PRO A 359 10.56 27.79 -14.09
C PRO A 359 9.48 27.29 -13.11
N ASP A 360 9.53 26.01 -12.76
CA ASP A 360 8.48 25.31 -12.01
C ASP A 360 8.64 25.40 -10.48
N LEU A 361 9.71 26.06 -10.00
CA LEU A 361 10.00 26.21 -8.58
C LEU A 361 9.62 27.60 -8.04
N ILE A 362 9.20 27.63 -6.77
CA ILE A 362 9.06 28.85 -5.98
C ILE A 362 10.23 28.91 -5.01
N GLY A 363 10.95 30.04 -5.03
CA GLY A 363 12.00 30.32 -4.05
C GLY A 363 11.39 30.68 -2.70
N VAL A 364 11.76 29.94 -1.66
CA VAL A 364 11.26 30.16 -0.31
C VAL A 364 12.43 30.36 0.65
N LEU A 365 12.38 31.45 1.42
CA LEU A 365 13.22 31.69 2.58
C LEU A 365 12.42 31.33 3.84
N PHE A 366 12.77 30.23 4.49
CA PHE A 366 12.25 29.88 5.81
C PHE A 366 13.00 30.65 6.88
N ALA A 367 12.28 31.46 7.66
CA ALA A 367 12.78 32.13 8.85
C ALA A 367 12.33 31.33 10.09
N ILE A 368 13.24 30.57 10.68
CA ILE A 368 12.97 29.59 11.73
C ILE A 368 13.28 30.21 13.09
N THR A 369 12.24 30.44 13.88
CA THR A 369 12.31 30.93 15.26
C THR A 369 12.53 29.76 16.21
N ILE A 370 13.56 29.86 17.04
CA ILE A 370 13.95 28.83 18.01
C ILE A 370 13.91 29.42 19.42
N ASP A 371 13.14 28.78 20.29
CA ASP A 371 13.14 29.03 21.73
C ASP A 371 13.95 27.92 22.44
N PRO A 372 15.15 28.22 22.97
CA PRO A 372 15.98 27.24 23.66
C PRO A 372 15.39 26.66 24.95
N SER A 373 14.37 27.33 25.51
CA SER A 373 13.72 26.88 26.75
C SER A 373 12.75 25.72 26.52
N LEU A 374 12.27 25.55 25.29
CA LEU A 374 11.36 24.46 24.95
C LEU A 374 12.09 23.12 24.89
N ASP A 375 11.36 22.06 25.25
CA ASP A 375 11.76 20.70 24.95
C ASP A 375 11.25 20.35 23.55
N SER A 376 12.16 20.36 22.58
CA SER A 376 11.91 20.22 21.14
C SER A 376 12.90 19.23 20.51
N THR A 377 12.80 19.01 19.20
CA THR A 377 13.81 18.25 18.44
C THR A 377 15.22 18.82 18.71
N PRO A 378 16.23 17.97 19.00
CA PRO A 378 17.60 18.43 19.24
C PRO A 378 18.19 19.15 18.04
N TYR A 379 18.99 20.18 18.32
CA TYR A 379 19.73 20.95 17.32
C TYR A 379 21.06 21.45 17.90
N ALA A 380 22.07 21.63 17.06
CA ALA A 380 23.36 22.12 17.51
C ALA A 380 24.00 23.06 16.48
N SER A 381 24.70 24.08 16.98
CA SER A 381 25.63 24.87 16.17
C SER A 381 26.89 24.06 15.87
N ILE A 382 27.34 24.07 14.62
CA ILE A 382 28.42 23.19 14.11
C ILE A 382 29.67 23.95 13.64
N ARG A 383 30.01 25.07 14.31
CA ARG A 383 31.08 26.04 13.96
C ARG A 383 32.45 25.48 13.57
N GLU A 384 32.79 24.25 13.93
CA GLU A 384 34.14 23.68 13.79
C GLU A 384 34.29 22.63 12.65
N SER A 385 33.23 22.32 11.90
CA SER A 385 33.23 21.14 11.00
C SER A 385 32.46 21.33 9.68
N ILE A 386 32.72 22.44 8.97
CA ILE A 386 32.08 22.76 7.66
C ILE A 386 33.14 23.07 6.61
N CYS A 387 32.80 22.79 5.34
CA CYS A 387 33.56 23.16 4.15
C CYS A 387 33.83 24.68 4.00
N ASP A 388 33.05 25.56 4.63
CA ASP A 388 33.27 27.01 4.65
C ASP A 388 33.35 27.54 6.11
N PRO A 389 34.51 28.04 6.57
CA PRO A 389 34.77 28.36 7.97
C PRO A 389 34.21 29.72 8.45
N THR A 390 33.43 30.43 7.61
CA THR A 390 32.91 31.76 7.93
C THR A 390 31.54 31.78 8.60
N ASP A 391 30.84 30.63 8.65
CA ASP A 391 29.41 30.59 8.97
C ASP A 391 29.07 29.79 10.23
N GLU A 392 28.16 30.35 11.03
CA GLU A 392 27.53 29.65 12.15
C GLU A 392 26.26 28.95 11.65
N ASP A 393 26.42 27.72 11.18
CA ASP A 393 25.29 26.87 10.79
C ASP A 393 24.77 26.04 11.97
N PHE A 394 23.48 25.71 11.88
CA PHE A 394 22.74 24.89 12.81
C PHE A 394 22.26 23.64 12.11
N LEU A 395 22.56 22.50 12.71
CA LEU A 395 22.08 21.19 12.27
C LEU A 395 21.04 20.68 13.25
N PHE A 396 19.85 20.39 12.73
CA PHE A 396 18.76 19.76 13.48
C PHE A 396 18.86 18.24 13.32
N SER A 397 18.54 17.52 14.40
CA SER A 397 18.35 16.06 14.36
C SER A 397 17.20 15.68 13.43
N LEU A 398 17.10 14.40 13.06
CA LEU A 398 16.06 13.88 12.17
C LEU A 398 14.64 14.26 12.66
N ASN A 399 13.78 14.62 11.70
CA ASN A 399 12.37 15.00 11.92
C ASN A 399 12.14 16.25 12.81
N PRO A 400 12.75 17.41 12.49
CA PRO A 400 12.35 18.64 13.16
C PRO A 400 10.96 19.07 12.70
N VAL A 401 10.09 19.38 13.67
CA VAL A 401 8.70 19.78 13.45
C VAL A 401 8.53 21.28 13.74
N PHE A 402 7.95 22.00 12.79
CA PHE A 402 7.76 23.43 12.85
C PHE A 402 6.29 23.82 12.70
N ARG A 403 5.85 24.84 13.44
CA ARG A 403 4.56 25.49 13.21
C ARG A 403 4.69 26.53 12.11
N ILE A 404 3.81 26.48 11.13
CA ILE A 404 3.79 27.41 10.00
C ILE A 404 3.13 28.73 10.44
N GLY A 405 3.89 29.81 10.35
CA GLY A 405 3.48 31.18 10.70
C GLY A 405 2.94 31.97 9.50
N GLN A 406 3.48 33.17 9.29
CA GLN A 406 3.07 34.04 8.19
C GLN A 406 3.85 33.75 6.90
N LEU A 407 3.22 34.03 5.76
CA LEU A 407 3.82 33.92 4.44
C LEU A 407 3.76 35.28 3.76
N GLU A 408 4.92 35.83 3.40
CA GLU A 408 5.04 37.16 2.80
C GLU A 408 5.82 37.11 1.48
N SER A 409 5.36 37.86 0.49
CA SER A 409 6.13 38.03 -0.75
C SER A 409 7.26 39.02 -0.50
N ILE A 410 8.50 38.60 -0.78
CA ILE A 410 9.70 39.41 -0.49
C ILE A 410 9.81 40.62 -1.43
N PHE A 411 9.27 40.53 -2.65
CA PHE A 411 9.39 41.59 -3.65
C PHE A 411 8.05 41.90 -4.30
N LYS A 412 7.59 43.15 -4.17
CA LYS A 412 6.39 43.66 -4.85
C LYS A 412 6.64 43.68 -6.37
N GLY A 413 6.29 42.59 -7.05
CA GLY A 413 6.46 42.41 -8.49
C GLY A 413 6.94 41.01 -8.91
N ASN A 414 7.51 40.22 -7.98
CA ASN A 414 7.89 38.82 -8.24
C ASN A 414 7.00 37.88 -7.45
N SER A 415 6.10 37.17 -8.14
CA SER A 415 5.16 36.23 -7.52
C SER A 415 5.79 34.91 -7.05
N ARG A 416 7.09 34.67 -7.32
CA ARG A 416 7.77 33.39 -7.09
C ARG A 416 8.84 33.40 -5.99
N LEU A 417 8.98 34.49 -5.22
CA LEU A 417 9.93 34.56 -4.10
C LEU A 417 9.23 34.99 -2.80
N TRP A 418 9.29 34.12 -1.78
CA TRP A 418 8.50 34.25 -0.54
C TRP A 418 9.35 34.02 0.71
N GLN A 419 9.00 34.72 1.78
CA GLN A 419 9.46 34.42 3.13
C GLN A 419 8.34 33.69 3.87
N VAL A 420 8.72 32.66 4.62
CA VAL A 420 7.81 31.84 5.42
C VAL A 420 8.35 31.75 6.83
N ASP A 421 7.58 32.23 7.79
CA ASP A 421 7.94 32.15 9.20
C ASP A 421 7.63 30.75 9.73
N LEU A 422 8.60 30.14 10.39
CA LEU A 422 8.48 28.85 11.06
C LEU A 422 8.85 29.00 12.53
N THR A 423 8.18 28.26 13.41
CA THR A 423 8.57 28.19 14.83
C THR A 423 8.84 26.75 15.21
N LEU A 424 10.01 26.46 15.80
CA LEU A 424 10.34 25.13 16.27
C LEU A 424 9.36 24.72 17.37
N THR A 425 8.74 23.55 17.19
CA THR A 425 7.63 23.10 18.04
C THR A 425 8.16 22.27 19.22
N SER A 426 7.48 22.34 20.36
CA SER A 426 7.76 21.43 21.48
C SER A 426 7.29 20.01 21.16
N ASN A 427 8.01 19.01 21.68
CA ASN A 427 7.63 17.59 21.62
C ASN A 427 6.25 17.32 22.28
N ASN A 428 5.75 18.24 23.11
CA ASN A 428 4.46 18.15 23.80
C ASN A 428 3.27 18.74 23.02
N ASP A 429 3.45 19.15 21.77
CA ASP A 429 2.37 19.72 20.96
C ASP A 429 1.20 18.74 20.77
N PRO A 430 -0.06 19.17 20.92
CA PRO A 430 -1.22 18.29 20.76
C PRO A 430 -1.29 17.56 19.42
N GLN A 431 -0.92 18.21 18.30
CA GLN A 431 -0.96 17.57 16.99
C GLN A 431 0.12 16.48 16.84
N VAL A 432 1.29 16.69 17.45
CA VAL A 432 2.36 15.68 17.50
C VAL A 432 1.96 14.51 18.39
N ARG A 433 1.29 14.75 19.51
CA ARG A 433 0.80 13.68 20.41
C ARG A 433 -0.20 12.76 19.74
N VAL A 434 -1.19 13.30 19.04
CA VAL A 434 -2.18 12.51 18.30
C VAL A 434 -1.51 11.60 17.26
N LEU A 435 -0.49 12.11 16.56
CA LEU A 435 0.28 11.30 15.61
C LEU A 435 1.11 10.23 16.30
N ASN A 436 1.71 10.51 17.47
CA ASN A 436 2.42 9.51 18.24
C ASN A 436 1.48 8.41 18.76
N GLU A 437 0.27 8.75 19.21
CA GLU A 437 -0.77 7.78 19.57
C GLU A 437 -1.16 6.92 18.35
N ARG A 438 -1.33 7.55 17.19
CA ARG A 438 -1.60 6.82 15.94
C ARG A 438 -0.46 5.90 15.52
N ILE A 439 0.80 6.30 15.71
CA ILE A 439 1.98 5.44 15.49
C ILE A 439 1.93 4.23 16.43
N LEU A 440 1.54 4.41 17.70
CA LEU A 440 1.39 3.33 18.67
C LEU A 440 0.23 2.37 18.33
N GLU A 441 -0.83 2.88 17.71
CA GLU A 441 -1.92 2.03 17.18
C GLU A 441 -1.47 1.21 15.97
N LEU A 442 -0.73 1.84 15.04
CA LEU A 442 -0.27 1.21 13.80
C LEU A 442 0.93 0.29 13.98
N ALA A 443 1.69 0.45 15.06
CA ALA A 443 2.89 -0.32 15.33
C ALA A 443 2.84 -0.83 16.77
N ASN A 444 2.85 -2.16 16.96
CA ASN A 444 2.74 -2.77 18.28
C ASN A 444 3.81 -2.22 19.24
N PRO A 445 3.43 -1.63 20.39
CA PRO A 445 4.37 -1.03 21.34
C PRO A 445 5.39 -2.02 21.92
N HIS A 446 5.06 -3.31 21.91
CA HIS A 446 5.91 -4.38 22.41
C HIS A 446 6.86 -4.95 21.35
N SER A 447 6.70 -4.57 20.07
CA SER A 447 7.61 -4.93 19.00
C SER A 447 8.85 -4.01 19.04
N ILE A 448 10.05 -4.58 18.93
CA ILE A 448 11.33 -3.85 19.00
C ILE A 448 12.11 -4.04 17.69
N GLY A 449 12.95 -3.07 17.34
CA GLY A 449 13.82 -3.16 16.16
C GLY A 449 13.04 -3.19 14.85
N TRP A 450 13.64 -3.78 13.83
CA TRP A 450 13.06 -3.83 12.48
C TRP A 450 11.72 -4.57 12.38
N ARG A 451 11.37 -5.40 13.37
CA ARG A 451 10.05 -6.05 13.49
C ARG A 451 8.93 -5.01 13.52
N ARG A 452 9.11 -3.95 14.31
CA ARG A 452 8.10 -2.88 14.44
C ARG A 452 7.95 -2.08 13.15
N LEU A 453 9.05 -1.85 12.41
CA LEU A 453 8.98 -1.20 11.09
C LEU A 453 8.25 -2.06 10.05
N SER A 454 8.55 -3.36 10.01
CA SER A 454 7.87 -4.30 9.11
C SER A 454 6.37 -4.36 9.43
N GLU A 455 6.00 -4.46 10.70
CA GLU A 455 4.60 -4.45 11.15
C GLU A 455 3.87 -3.16 10.76
N PHE A 456 4.51 -2.01 10.99
CA PHE A 456 4.00 -0.71 10.59
C PHE A 456 3.76 -0.62 9.08
N LEU A 457 4.71 -1.07 8.26
CA LEU A 457 4.58 -1.06 6.80
C LEU A 457 3.48 -2.01 6.31
N ILE A 458 3.32 -3.18 6.94
CA ILE A 458 2.21 -4.10 6.66
C ILE A 458 0.87 -3.42 6.96
N ASN A 459 0.76 -2.77 8.12
CA ASN A 459 -0.47 -2.09 8.54
C ASN A 459 -0.81 -0.88 7.64
N LEU A 460 0.20 -0.19 7.11
CA LEU A 460 0.04 0.84 6.08
C LEU A 460 -0.23 0.30 4.67
N ARG A 461 -0.24 -1.01 4.49
CA ARG A 461 -0.38 -1.71 3.20
C ARG A 461 0.77 -1.45 2.21
N GLU A 462 1.95 -1.10 2.70
CA GLU A 462 3.21 -1.03 1.95
C GLU A 462 3.89 -2.41 1.91
N VAL A 463 3.16 -3.40 1.39
CA VAL A 463 3.54 -4.82 1.46
C VAL A 463 4.88 -5.09 0.76
N ASP A 464 5.19 -4.34 -0.31
CA ASP A 464 6.44 -4.47 -1.06
C ASP A 464 7.66 -4.04 -0.23
N LYS A 465 7.55 -2.91 0.47
CA LYS A 465 8.63 -2.41 1.35
C LYS A 465 8.81 -3.29 2.57
N ALA A 466 7.70 -3.77 3.15
CA ALA A 466 7.76 -4.73 4.26
C ALA A 466 8.44 -6.04 3.84
N GLN A 467 8.17 -6.51 2.61
CA GLN A 467 8.84 -7.71 2.09
C GLN A 467 10.34 -7.52 1.98
N ILE A 468 10.80 -6.38 1.45
CA ILE A 468 12.23 -6.09 1.33
C ILE A 468 12.93 -6.14 2.70
N ILE A 469 12.27 -5.64 3.76
CA ILE A 469 12.77 -5.77 5.14
C ILE A 469 12.91 -7.25 5.51
N CYS A 470 11.87 -8.04 5.33
CA CYS A 470 11.90 -9.48 5.66
C CYS A 470 12.96 -10.22 4.86
N ASP A 471 13.04 -10.02 3.54
CA ASP A 471 14.01 -10.69 2.67
C ASP A 471 15.45 -10.35 3.06
N THR A 472 15.72 -9.10 3.44
CA THR A 472 17.04 -8.66 3.90
C THR A 472 17.38 -9.31 5.24
N LEU A 473 16.47 -9.22 6.22
CA LEU A 473 16.73 -9.63 7.59
C LEU A 473 16.68 -11.14 7.81
N ILE A 474 15.87 -11.91 7.07
CA ILE A 474 15.81 -13.39 7.21
C ILE A 474 17.17 -14.01 6.92
N THR A 475 17.95 -13.40 6.02
CA THR A 475 19.30 -13.89 5.68
C THR A 475 20.37 -13.49 6.69
N GLU A 476 20.10 -12.48 7.53
CA GLU A 476 21.06 -11.86 8.44
C GLU A 476 20.83 -12.25 9.92
N ILE A 477 19.65 -12.77 10.30
CA ILE A 477 19.26 -13.09 11.69
C ILE A 477 19.58 -14.53 12.09
N PHE A 478 20.26 -14.69 13.23
CA PHE A 478 20.62 -15.98 13.84
C PHE A 478 19.81 -16.33 15.10
N ASP A 479 19.15 -15.36 15.74
CA ASP A 479 18.26 -15.62 16.87
C ASP A 479 16.97 -16.31 16.39
N GLU A 480 16.66 -17.47 16.97
CA GLU A 480 15.53 -18.28 16.53
C GLU A 480 14.18 -17.62 16.86
N ASP A 481 14.05 -16.86 17.95
CA ASP A 481 12.80 -16.16 18.31
C ASP A 481 12.52 -15.01 17.32
N GLU A 482 13.54 -14.21 16.99
CA GLU A 482 13.44 -13.16 15.97
C GLU A 482 13.18 -13.72 14.58
N LYS A 483 13.86 -14.81 14.23
CA LYS A 483 13.66 -15.52 12.97
C LYS A 483 12.23 -16.03 12.84
N ALA A 484 11.67 -16.65 13.88
CA ALA A 484 10.28 -17.12 13.89
C ALA A 484 9.29 -15.95 13.67
N TYR A 485 9.50 -14.83 14.36
CA TYR A 485 8.65 -13.67 14.21
C TYR A 485 8.72 -13.05 12.80
N LEU A 486 9.92 -12.98 12.23
CA LEU A 486 10.09 -12.45 10.88
C LEU A 486 9.43 -13.34 9.82
N HIS A 487 9.51 -14.67 9.98
CA HIS A 487 8.77 -15.61 9.13
C HIS A 487 7.26 -15.47 9.33
N TYR A 488 6.78 -15.21 10.55
CA TYR A 488 5.38 -14.88 10.81
C TYR A 488 4.93 -13.63 10.05
N GLN A 489 5.71 -12.54 10.11
CA GLN A 489 5.43 -11.31 9.36
C GLN A 489 5.47 -11.55 7.85
N TYR A 490 6.45 -12.31 7.39
CA TYR A 490 6.55 -12.67 5.97
C TYR A 490 5.35 -13.51 5.52
N GLY A 491 4.86 -14.41 6.36
CA GLY A 491 3.61 -15.13 6.13
C GLY A 491 2.41 -14.19 5.96
N SER A 492 2.34 -13.10 6.72
CA SER A 492 1.29 -12.07 6.57
C SER A 492 1.40 -11.32 5.24
N ILE A 493 2.60 -10.94 4.85
CA ILE A 493 2.87 -10.30 3.54
C ILE A 493 2.38 -11.22 2.41
N LYS A 494 2.75 -12.51 2.45
CA LYS A 494 2.34 -13.50 1.45
C LYS A 494 0.84 -13.75 1.46
N PHE A 495 0.21 -13.77 2.64
CA PHE A 495 -1.25 -13.86 2.77
C PHE A 495 -1.95 -12.66 2.11
N HIS A 496 -1.45 -11.44 2.32
CA HIS A 496 -2.00 -10.23 1.69
C HIS A 496 -1.84 -10.19 0.17
N ARG A 497 -0.86 -10.91 -0.38
CA ARG A 497 -0.67 -11.11 -1.82
C ARG A 497 -1.47 -12.28 -2.40
N GLU A 498 -2.30 -12.93 -1.59
CA GLU A 498 -3.06 -14.13 -1.95
C GLU A 498 -2.17 -15.35 -2.30
N GLU A 499 -0.89 -15.32 -1.91
CA GLU A 499 0.08 -16.41 -2.06
C GLU A 499 -0.04 -17.41 -0.89
N TYR A 500 -1.24 -17.99 -0.73
CA TYR A 500 -1.63 -18.74 0.47
C TYR A 500 -0.75 -19.96 0.77
N THR A 501 -0.20 -20.62 -0.25
CA THR A 501 0.68 -21.79 -0.07
C THR A 501 1.99 -21.43 0.59
N GLU A 502 2.60 -20.32 0.17
CA GLU A 502 3.84 -19.80 0.77
C GLU A 502 3.56 -19.25 2.16
N ALA A 503 2.48 -18.49 2.33
CA ALA A 503 2.04 -18.01 3.63
C ALA A 503 1.90 -19.15 4.65
N LYS A 504 1.29 -20.27 4.24
CA LYS A 504 1.16 -21.47 5.09
C LYS A 504 2.51 -22.04 5.52
N LEU A 505 3.47 -22.14 4.60
CA LEU A 505 4.80 -22.68 4.90
C LEU A 505 5.53 -21.78 5.92
N LEU A 506 5.48 -20.47 5.70
CA LEU A 506 6.11 -19.48 6.58
C LEU A 506 5.49 -19.48 7.98
N TYR A 507 4.16 -19.56 8.09
CA TYR A 507 3.50 -19.63 9.40
C TYR A 507 3.76 -20.95 10.12
N ASN A 508 3.83 -22.09 9.42
CA ASN A 508 4.21 -23.36 10.04
C ASN A 508 5.67 -23.33 10.52
N PHE A 509 6.57 -22.73 9.74
CA PHE A 509 7.96 -22.56 10.14
C PHE A 509 8.08 -21.72 11.42
N ALA A 510 7.35 -20.60 11.49
CA ALA A 510 7.28 -19.78 12.70
C ALA A 510 6.68 -20.54 13.89
N LEU A 511 5.60 -21.30 13.66
CA LEU A 511 4.96 -22.16 14.67
C LEU A 511 5.94 -23.19 15.24
N ASP A 512 6.65 -23.91 14.38
CA ASP A 512 7.59 -24.96 14.78
C ASP A 512 8.73 -24.43 15.68
N ILE A 513 9.15 -23.18 15.46
CA ILE A 513 10.16 -22.54 16.31
C ILE A 513 9.53 -22.03 17.61
N PHE A 514 8.39 -21.34 17.55
CA PHE A 514 7.73 -20.84 18.75
C PHE A 514 7.32 -21.97 19.70
N GLU A 515 6.87 -23.12 19.21
CA GLU A 515 6.57 -24.29 20.04
C GLU A 515 7.81 -24.88 20.73
N LYS A 516 9.02 -24.69 20.18
CA LYS A 516 10.28 -25.14 20.80
C LYS A 516 10.77 -24.17 21.88
N ILE A 517 10.62 -22.87 21.68
CA ILE A 517 11.21 -21.82 22.53
C ILE A 517 10.24 -21.33 23.60
N ARG A 518 8.93 -21.34 23.30
CA ARG A 518 7.89 -20.81 24.18
C ARG A 518 7.11 -21.94 24.85
N SER A 519 6.32 -21.59 25.88
CA SER A 519 5.38 -22.54 26.45
C SER A 519 4.30 -22.91 25.42
N PRO A 520 3.74 -24.14 25.45
CA PRO A 520 2.69 -24.56 24.52
C PRO A 520 1.41 -23.70 24.59
N ALA A 521 1.23 -22.92 25.64
CA ALA A 521 0.12 -21.99 25.82
C ALA A 521 0.48 -20.54 25.44
N HIS A 522 1.66 -20.27 24.87
CA HIS A 522 2.12 -18.90 24.63
C HIS A 522 1.30 -18.19 23.54
N ILE A 523 1.10 -16.88 23.70
CA ILE A 523 0.24 -16.09 22.80
C ILE A 523 0.72 -16.09 21.34
N ASP A 524 2.02 -16.14 21.10
CA ASP A 524 2.56 -16.16 19.73
C ASP A 524 2.33 -17.49 19.01
N VAL A 525 2.32 -18.61 19.76
CA VAL A 525 1.90 -19.92 19.22
C VAL A 525 0.43 -19.86 18.82
N ALA A 526 -0.43 -19.22 19.64
CA ALA A 526 -1.84 -19.01 19.33
C ALA A 526 -2.03 -18.12 18.08
N LYS A 527 -1.22 -17.06 17.92
CA LYS A 527 -1.22 -16.20 16.72
C LYS A 527 -0.85 -16.99 15.47
N CYS A 528 0.12 -17.89 15.54
CA CYS A 528 0.43 -18.78 14.41
C CYS A 528 -0.76 -19.67 14.06
N TYR A 529 -1.37 -20.34 15.05
CA TYR A 529 -2.57 -21.16 14.81
C TYR A 529 -3.73 -20.36 14.19
N HIS A 530 -3.98 -19.14 14.67
CA HIS A 530 -4.99 -18.23 14.11
C HIS A 530 -4.67 -17.91 12.64
N ARG A 531 -3.45 -17.49 12.32
CA ARG A 531 -3.07 -17.15 10.94
C ARG A 531 -3.11 -18.37 10.01
N ILE A 532 -2.68 -19.53 10.47
CA ILE A 532 -2.79 -20.78 9.71
C ILE A 532 -4.27 -21.13 9.46
N GLY A 533 -5.14 -20.96 10.45
CA GLY A 533 -6.59 -21.11 10.28
C GLY A 533 -7.15 -20.15 9.23
N SER A 534 -6.67 -18.90 9.20
CA SER A 534 -7.06 -17.90 8.19
C SER A 534 -6.61 -18.29 6.78
N VAL A 535 -5.42 -18.89 6.66
CA VAL A 535 -4.93 -19.45 5.39
C VAL A 535 -5.81 -20.60 4.92
N TYR A 536 -6.16 -21.55 5.79
CA TYR A 536 -7.05 -22.66 5.43
C TYR A 536 -8.45 -22.17 5.06
N GLU A 537 -8.99 -21.17 5.77
CA GLU A 537 -10.25 -20.51 5.43
C GLU A 537 -10.19 -19.90 4.03
N ALA A 538 -9.13 -19.16 3.71
CA ALA A 538 -8.94 -18.57 2.37
C ALA A 538 -8.77 -19.64 1.26
N MET A 539 -8.24 -20.81 1.60
CA MET A 539 -8.17 -21.98 0.73
C MET A 539 -9.48 -22.77 0.64
N ASN A 540 -10.54 -22.37 1.37
CA ASN A 540 -11.82 -23.07 1.54
C ASN A 540 -11.73 -24.46 2.23
N ASP A 541 -10.62 -24.77 2.90
CA ASP A 541 -10.53 -25.95 3.78
C ASP A 541 -11.04 -25.58 5.18
N TYR A 542 -12.35 -25.49 5.29
CA TYR A 542 -13.03 -25.08 6.52
C TYR A 542 -12.81 -26.06 7.67
N SER A 543 -12.56 -27.34 7.38
CA SER A 543 -12.32 -28.37 8.40
C SER A 543 -10.97 -28.15 9.09
N ALA A 544 -9.91 -27.93 8.30
CA ALA A 544 -8.60 -27.60 8.83
C ALA A 544 -8.60 -26.21 9.47
N ALA A 545 -9.35 -25.24 8.92
CA ALA A 545 -9.48 -23.91 9.51
C ALA A 545 -10.05 -23.96 10.93
N LEU A 546 -11.18 -24.65 11.13
CA LEU A 546 -11.80 -24.82 12.45
C LEU A 546 -10.86 -25.47 13.45
N LEU A 547 -10.18 -26.56 13.06
CA LEU A 547 -9.23 -27.25 13.94
C LEU A 547 -8.12 -26.30 14.45
N ARG A 548 -7.63 -25.40 13.60
CA ARG A 548 -6.58 -24.44 13.97
C ARG A 548 -7.14 -23.27 14.77
N TYR A 549 -8.32 -22.78 14.43
CA TYR A 549 -9.00 -21.74 15.19
C TYR A 549 -9.40 -22.20 16.60
N GLU A 550 -9.88 -23.43 16.77
CA GLU A 550 -10.24 -23.98 18.08
C GLU A 550 -9.02 -24.11 18.99
N LYS A 551 -7.86 -24.54 18.44
CA LYS A 551 -6.59 -24.51 19.17
C LYS A 551 -6.18 -23.10 19.58
N ALA A 552 -6.25 -22.14 18.66
CA ALA A 552 -5.94 -20.74 18.99
C ALA A 552 -6.89 -20.19 20.06
N LEU A 553 -8.18 -20.54 19.99
CA LEU A 553 -9.21 -20.08 20.93
C LEU A 553 -8.92 -20.59 22.34
N GLU A 554 -8.62 -21.87 22.51
CA GLU A 554 -8.27 -22.45 23.81
C GLU A 554 -7.08 -21.73 24.45
N MET A 555 -6.08 -21.36 23.64
CA MET A 555 -4.89 -20.66 24.11
C MET A 555 -5.19 -19.20 24.45
N TYR A 556 -5.98 -18.50 23.64
CA TYR A 556 -6.36 -17.12 23.93
C TYR A 556 -7.25 -17.02 25.17
N GLU A 557 -8.23 -17.90 25.35
CA GLU A 557 -9.10 -17.91 26.54
C GLU A 557 -8.31 -18.11 27.85
N LYS A 558 -7.17 -18.80 27.80
CA LYS A 558 -6.29 -19.02 28.96
C LYS A 558 -5.39 -17.82 29.30
N ASN A 559 -5.03 -17.00 28.31
CA ASN A 559 -3.97 -15.99 28.46
C ASN A 559 -4.45 -14.55 28.27
N LEU A 560 -5.61 -14.33 27.65
CA LEU A 560 -6.12 -13.00 27.33
C LEU A 560 -7.36 -12.67 28.17
N PRO A 561 -7.57 -11.39 28.49
CA PRO A 561 -8.83 -10.92 29.05
C PRO A 561 -10.00 -11.27 28.13
N LEU A 562 -11.18 -11.50 28.71
CA LEU A 562 -12.41 -11.81 27.97
C LEU A 562 -12.77 -10.74 26.91
N HIS A 563 -12.36 -9.49 27.10
CA HIS A 563 -12.63 -8.35 26.21
C HIS A 563 -11.51 -8.08 25.19
N ASP A 564 -10.52 -8.97 25.06
CA ASP A 564 -9.42 -8.75 24.13
C ASP A 564 -9.89 -8.75 22.66
N PRO A 565 -9.52 -7.74 21.84
CA PRO A 565 -9.92 -7.67 20.43
C PRO A 565 -9.54 -8.91 19.60
N ILE A 566 -8.43 -9.58 19.94
CA ILE A 566 -8.00 -10.81 19.26
C ILE A 566 -9.03 -11.93 19.49
N LEU A 567 -9.52 -12.06 20.71
CA LEU A 567 -10.52 -13.07 21.06
C LEU A 567 -11.85 -12.80 20.33
N ILE A 568 -12.28 -11.54 20.28
CA ILE A 568 -13.48 -11.12 19.53
C ILE A 568 -13.32 -11.46 18.05
N GLY A 569 -12.19 -11.09 17.44
CA GLY A 569 -11.90 -11.37 16.03
C GLY A 569 -11.86 -12.86 15.71
N LEU A 570 -11.28 -13.68 16.59
CA LEU A 570 -11.25 -15.13 16.40
C LEU A 570 -12.66 -15.76 16.49
N ASN A 571 -13.48 -15.35 17.46
CA ASN A 571 -14.87 -15.85 17.55
C ASN A 571 -15.67 -15.46 16.30
N LYS A 572 -15.51 -14.24 15.75
CA LYS A 572 -16.11 -13.84 14.47
C LYS A 572 -15.64 -14.73 13.31
N ASN A 573 -14.34 -15.03 13.21
CA ASN A 573 -13.80 -15.92 12.18
C ASN A 573 -14.39 -17.34 12.29
N ILE A 574 -14.45 -17.91 13.50
CA ILE A 574 -15.04 -19.22 13.75
C ILE A 574 -16.54 -19.22 13.36
N ALA A 575 -17.29 -18.19 13.76
CA ALA A 575 -18.69 -18.03 13.40
C ALA A 575 -18.89 -18.01 11.88
N ARG A 576 -18.04 -17.27 11.16
CA ARG A 576 -18.05 -17.20 9.69
C ARG A 576 -17.76 -18.55 9.05
N VAL A 577 -16.75 -19.29 9.53
CA VAL A 577 -16.46 -20.63 9.02
C VAL A 577 -17.61 -21.60 9.26
N TYR A 578 -18.21 -21.59 10.46
CA TYR A 578 -19.42 -22.39 10.75
C TYR A 578 -20.59 -22.04 9.81
N SER A 579 -20.73 -20.77 9.41
CA SER A 579 -21.72 -20.34 8.38
C SER A 579 -21.40 -20.86 6.98
N GLN A 580 -20.13 -21.09 6.64
CA GLN A 580 -19.74 -21.64 5.33
C GLN A 580 -19.92 -23.15 5.23
N ILE A 581 -19.87 -23.88 6.35
CA ILE A 581 -20.17 -25.32 6.41
C ILE A 581 -21.63 -25.61 6.78
N ASP A 582 -22.51 -24.62 6.64
CA ASP A 582 -23.96 -24.69 6.89
C ASP A 582 -24.36 -25.09 8.33
N ASN A 583 -23.44 -24.95 9.30
CA ASN A 583 -23.73 -25.14 10.72
C ASN A 583 -24.16 -23.81 11.35
N TYR A 584 -25.37 -23.38 10.99
CA TYR A 584 -25.90 -22.06 11.36
C TYR A 584 -26.13 -21.91 12.87
N SER A 585 -26.43 -22.99 13.59
CA SER A 585 -26.65 -22.94 15.04
C SER A 585 -25.36 -22.60 15.80
N LYS A 586 -24.24 -23.26 15.48
CA LYS A 586 -22.94 -22.91 16.05
C LYS A 586 -22.49 -21.52 15.59
N SER A 587 -22.72 -21.16 14.33
CA SER A 587 -22.40 -19.83 13.81
C SER A 587 -23.06 -18.72 14.64
N LEU A 588 -24.38 -18.82 14.87
CA LEU A 588 -25.12 -17.87 15.69
C LEU A 588 -24.63 -17.85 17.15
N TRP A 589 -24.32 -19.01 17.74
CA TRP A 589 -23.78 -19.08 19.11
C TRP A 589 -22.47 -18.29 19.26
N TYR A 590 -21.54 -18.41 18.31
CA TYR A 590 -20.28 -17.65 18.34
C TYR A 590 -20.50 -16.14 18.14
N TYR A 591 -21.45 -15.73 17.29
CA TYR A 591 -21.82 -14.31 17.16
C TYR A 591 -22.52 -13.75 18.41
N GLU A 592 -23.40 -14.52 19.03
CA GLU A 592 -24.03 -14.15 20.31
C GLU A 592 -22.98 -13.95 21.40
N ARG A 593 -21.99 -14.85 21.46
CA ARG A 593 -20.85 -14.72 22.36
C ARG A 593 -20.05 -13.43 22.12
N VAL A 594 -19.82 -13.05 20.86
CA VAL A 594 -19.18 -11.76 20.51
C VAL A 594 -20.01 -10.58 21.00
N LEU A 595 -21.33 -10.60 20.85
CA LEU A 595 -22.22 -9.55 21.35
C LEU A 595 -22.21 -9.47 22.89
N GLU A 596 -22.15 -10.59 23.60
CA GLU A 596 -22.05 -10.62 25.05
C GLU A 596 -20.74 -10.00 25.56
N ILE A 597 -19.61 -10.34 24.91
CA ILE A 597 -18.30 -9.74 25.21
C ILE A 597 -18.29 -8.24 24.92
N ASN A 598 -18.98 -7.79 23.87
CA ASN A 598 -19.03 -6.37 23.53
C ASN A 598 -19.92 -5.56 24.49
N LYS A 599 -21.03 -6.12 24.99
CA LYS A 599 -21.92 -5.43 25.96
C LYS A 599 -21.24 -5.03 27.26
N THR A 600 -20.12 -5.67 27.58
CA THR A 600 -19.37 -5.48 28.83
C THR A 600 -18.26 -4.44 28.70
N ILE A 601 -18.03 -3.91 27.49
CA ILE A 601 -17.02 -2.89 27.20
C ILE A 601 -17.75 -1.52 27.10
N PRO A 602 -17.50 -0.56 28.01
CA PRO A 602 -18.21 0.74 28.02
C PRO A 602 -17.95 1.63 26.81
N SER A 603 -16.92 1.32 26.01
CA SER A 603 -16.45 2.09 24.85
C SER A 603 -16.58 1.33 23.53
N THR A 604 -17.42 0.30 23.43
CA THR A 604 -17.58 -0.43 22.17
C THR A 604 -18.11 0.50 21.09
N ASN A 605 -17.41 0.54 19.97
CA ASN A 605 -17.86 1.22 18.77
C ASN A 605 -19.15 0.54 18.25
N ASN A 606 -20.24 1.31 18.14
CA ASN A 606 -21.52 0.82 17.64
C ASN A 606 -21.43 0.27 16.20
N SER A 607 -20.41 0.68 15.42
CA SER A 607 -20.12 0.12 14.09
C SER A 607 -19.69 -1.36 14.16
N ASP A 608 -18.89 -1.76 15.17
CA ASP A 608 -18.45 -3.16 15.32
C ASP A 608 -19.59 -4.10 15.72
N LEU A 609 -20.54 -3.57 16.51
CA LEU A 609 -21.79 -4.23 16.86
C LEU A 609 -22.71 -4.36 15.64
N ALA A 610 -22.83 -3.30 14.84
CA ALA A 610 -23.62 -3.31 13.62
C ALA A 610 -23.12 -4.36 12.62
N ASN A 611 -21.80 -4.46 12.43
CA ASN A 611 -21.20 -5.50 11.60
C ASN A 611 -21.52 -6.92 12.10
N CYS A 612 -21.48 -7.14 13.42
CA CYS A 612 -21.86 -8.43 14.00
C CYS A 612 -23.34 -8.77 13.76
N HIS A 613 -24.25 -7.79 13.88
CA HIS A 613 -25.67 -7.98 13.57
C HIS A 613 -25.91 -8.24 12.08
N ILE A 614 -25.17 -7.58 11.19
CA ILE A 614 -25.20 -7.83 9.74
C ILE A 614 -24.79 -9.28 9.46
N ASP A 615 -23.69 -9.75 10.04
CA ASP A 615 -23.24 -11.12 9.85
C ASP A 615 -24.28 -12.15 10.35
N MET A 616 -24.90 -11.91 11.50
CA MET A 616 -26.01 -12.74 11.99
C MET A 616 -27.24 -12.68 11.07
N ALA A 617 -27.58 -11.51 10.54
CA ALA A 617 -28.67 -11.36 9.58
C ALA A 617 -28.39 -12.12 8.27
N LEU A 618 -27.13 -12.19 7.83
CA LEU A 618 -26.72 -13.04 6.70
C LEU A 618 -26.87 -14.53 7.03
N VAL A 619 -26.62 -14.96 8.27
CA VAL A 619 -26.90 -16.35 8.70
C VAL A 619 -28.40 -16.64 8.68
N TYR A 620 -29.24 -15.75 9.24
CA TYR A 620 -30.70 -15.90 9.17
C TYR A 620 -31.24 -15.86 7.72
N LYS A 621 -30.61 -15.10 6.84
CA LYS A 621 -30.92 -15.11 5.40
C LYS A 621 -30.65 -16.48 4.78
N LYS A 622 -29.57 -17.16 5.15
CA LYS A 622 -29.26 -18.52 4.68
C LYS A 622 -30.22 -19.57 5.24
N THR A 623 -30.69 -19.43 6.49
CA THR A 623 -31.70 -20.34 7.07
C THR A 623 -33.11 -20.09 6.54
N GLY A 624 -33.35 -18.97 5.86
CA GLY A 624 -34.67 -18.55 5.39
C GLY A 624 -35.51 -17.82 6.44
N ASP A 625 -34.95 -17.54 7.63
CA ASP A 625 -35.58 -16.75 8.70
C ASP A 625 -35.54 -15.23 8.40
N TYR A 626 -36.01 -14.81 7.22
CA TYR A 626 -35.88 -13.42 6.74
C TYR A 626 -36.47 -12.38 7.70
N LEU A 627 -37.58 -12.69 8.39
CA LEU A 627 -38.21 -11.77 9.34
C LEU A 627 -37.36 -11.54 10.60
N LYS A 628 -36.64 -12.56 11.09
CA LYS A 628 -35.71 -12.39 12.21
C LYS A 628 -34.52 -11.53 11.80
N ALA A 629 -34.00 -11.75 10.59
CA ALA A 629 -32.93 -10.95 10.01
C ALA A 629 -33.33 -9.46 9.92
N ILE A 630 -34.52 -9.17 9.37
CA ILE A 630 -35.05 -7.80 9.27
C ILE A 630 -35.17 -7.16 10.66
N SER A 631 -35.81 -7.86 11.62
CA SER A 631 -35.98 -7.32 12.98
C SER A 631 -34.64 -7.02 13.69
N LEU A 632 -33.61 -7.81 13.45
CA LEU A 632 -32.27 -7.57 13.98
C LEU A 632 -31.62 -6.32 13.36
N LEU A 633 -31.75 -6.14 12.05
CA LEU A 633 -31.21 -5.00 11.33
C LEU A 633 -31.96 -3.70 11.64
N GLU A 634 -33.27 -3.73 11.81
CA GLU A 634 -34.07 -2.58 12.26
C GLU A 634 -33.63 -2.09 13.65
N LYS A 635 -33.38 -3.01 14.59
CA LYS A 635 -32.79 -2.68 15.90
C LYS A 635 -31.39 -2.06 15.77
N THR A 636 -30.63 -2.50 14.78
CA THR A 636 -29.29 -1.97 14.50
C THR A 636 -29.35 -0.54 13.98
N ILE A 637 -30.32 -0.20 13.14
CA ILE A 637 -30.55 1.18 12.69
C ILE A 637 -30.86 2.08 13.88
N SER A 638 -31.82 1.70 14.75
CA SER A 638 -32.14 2.50 15.93
C SER A 638 -30.96 2.65 16.89
N MET A 639 -30.08 1.66 16.97
CA MET A 639 -28.83 1.78 17.75
C MET A 639 -27.88 2.82 17.13
N LEU A 640 -27.68 2.78 15.82
CA LEU A 640 -26.81 3.72 15.10
C LEU A 640 -27.38 5.15 15.13
N GLU A 641 -28.67 5.34 14.88
CA GLU A 641 -29.32 6.68 14.93
C GLU A 641 -29.19 7.37 16.28
N ASN A 642 -29.15 6.61 17.37
CA ASN A 642 -28.99 7.15 18.73
C ASN A 642 -27.52 7.43 19.12
N ASP A 643 -26.57 7.09 18.25
CA ASP A 643 -25.14 7.30 18.48
C ASP A 643 -24.62 8.53 17.73
N GLN A 644 -24.17 9.54 18.48
CA GLN A 644 -23.58 10.77 17.94
C GLN A 644 -22.25 10.54 17.21
N GLN A 645 -21.60 9.40 17.41
CA GLN A 645 -20.34 9.02 16.74
C GLN A 645 -20.54 8.11 15.53
N SER A 646 -21.78 7.67 15.25
CA SER A 646 -22.03 6.76 14.12
C SER A 646 -21.91 7.48 12.77
N ASN A 647 -21.35 6.78 11.78
CA ASN A 647 -21.26 7.29 10.42
C ASN A 647 -22.55 6.98 9.66
N SER A 648 -23.11 7.96 8.95
CA SER A 648 -24.30 7.77 8.10
C SER A 648 -24.12 6.64 7.08
N THR A 649 -22.88 6.34 6.65
CA THR A 649 -22.58 5.23 5.73
C THR A 649 -22.85 3.84 6.32
N ASP A 650 -22.78 3.69 7.65
CA ASP A 650 -23.06 2.40 8.31
C ASP A 650 -24.56 2.10 8.23
N ILE A 651 -25.42 3.13 8.39
CA ILE A 651 -26.87 3.04 8.21
C ILE A 651 -27.20 2.63 6.76
N ALA A 652 -26.55 3.26 5.77
CA ALA A 652 -26.74 2.89 4.36
C ALA A 652 -26.38 1.42 4.08
N THR A 653 -25.37 0.89 4.76
CA THR A 653 -24.99 -0.53 4.66
C THR A 653 -26.11 -1.43 5.22
N VAL A 654 -26.66 -1.08 6.39
CA VAL A 654 -27.78 -1.82 6.98
C VAL A 654 -29.04 -1.78 6.10
N TYR A 655 -29.39 -0.62 5.54
CA TYR A 655 -30.50 -0.48 4.59
C TYR A 655 -30.33 -1.37 3.35
N ASN A 656 -29.12 -1.45 2.78
CA ASN A 656 -28.85 -2.38 1.68
C ASN A 656 -29.12 -3.85 2.09
N HIS A 657 -28.75 -4.26 3.30
CA HIS A 657 -29.04 -5.62 3.76
C HIS A 657 -30.54 -5.87 3.96
N ILE A 658 -31.28 -4.90 4.51
CA ILE A 658 -32.75 -4.97 4.66
C ILE A 658 -33.43 -5.03 3.28
N GLY A 659 -33.02 -4.17 2.33
CA GLY A 659 -33.52 -4.19 0.96
C GLY A 659 -33.35 -5.56 0.30
N SER A 660 -32.17 -6.19 0.48
CA SER A 660 -31.91 -7.54 -0.05
C SER A 660 -32.76 -8.63 0.61
N LEU A 661 -33.14 -8.47 1.88
CA LEU A 661 -34.06 -9.40 2.55
C LEU A 661 -35.49 -9.26 2.02
N TYR A 662 -35.96 -8.02 1.79
CA TYR A 662 -37.26 -7.78 1.17
C TYR A 662 -37.33 -8.26 -0.28
N GLU A 663 -36.23 -8.15 -1.03
CA GLU A 663 -36.10 -8.71 -2.37
C GLU A 663 -36.30 -10.24 -2.34
N LYS A 664 -35.68 -10.94 -1.36
CA LYS A 664 -35.90 -12.40 -1.18
C LYS A 664 -37.32 -12.77 -0.77
N LEU A 665 -38.05 -11.85 -0.15
CA LEU A 665 -39.48 -12.00 0.15
C LEU A 665 -40.38 -11.63 -1.05
N ASN A 666 -39.82 -11.33 -2.23
CA ASN A 666 -40.51 -10.82 -3.41
C ASN A 666 -41.29 -9.52 -3.15
N ARG A 667 -40.90 -8.73 -2.13
CA ARG A 667 -41.48 -7.41 -1.83
C ARG A 667 -40.66 -6.33 -2.52
N ASN A 668 -40.70 -6.33 -3.85
CA ASN A 668 -39.81 -5.53 -4.70
C ASN A 668 -39.95 -4.02 -4.46
N SER A 669 -41.15 -3.51 -4.16
CA SER A 669 -41.35 -2.08 -3.89
C SER A 669 -40.70 -1.63 -2.57
N THR A 670 -40.77 -2.44 -1.51
CA THR A 670 -40.11 -2.10 -0.24
C THR A 670 -38.59 -2.28 -0.34
N ALA A 671 -38.13 -3.31 -1.07
CA ALA A 671 -36.71 -3.49 -1.37
C ALA A 671 -36.13 -2.27 -2.09
N LEU A 672 -36.84 -1.76 -3.11
CA LEU A 672 -36.43 -0.58 -3.87
C LEU A 672 -36.31 0.66 -2.97
N ALA A 673 -37.29 0.92 -2.10
CA ALA A 673 -37.26 2.06 -1.18
C ALA A 673 -35.99 2.05 -0.29
N TYR A 674 -35.67 0.91 0.33
CA TYR A 674 -34.46 0.78 1.15
C TYR A 674 -33.16 0.94 0.34
N PHE A 675 -33.11 0.43 -0.89
CA PHE A 675 -31.93 0.62 -1.75
C PHE A 675 -31.78 2.07 -2.22
N GLU A 676 -32.87 2.78 -2.46
CA GLU A 676 -32.89 4.20 -2.83
C GLU A 676 -32.46 5.07 -1.64
N GLU A 677 -32.94 4.81 -0.42
CA GLU A 677 -32.47 5.49 0.80
C GLU A 677 -30.98 5.24 1.05
N ALA A 678 -30.51 3.99 0.90
CA ALA A 678 -29.09 3.67 1.02
C ALA A 678 -28.24 4.39 -0.05
N LEU A 679 -28.77 4.53 -1.27
CA LEU A 679 -28.11 5.26 -2.34
C LEU A 679 -28.04 6.75 -2.02
N GLU A 680 -29.13 7.37 -1.57
CA GLU A 680 -29.18 8.80 -1.22
C GLU A 680 -28.18 9.15 -0.11
N ILE A 681 -28.14 8.34 0.96
CA ILE A 681 -27.16 8.52 2.04
C ILE A 681 -25.74 8.39 1.51
N ASN A 682 -25.47 7.38 0.66
CA ASN A 682 -24.14 7.19 0.10
C ASN A 682 -23.75 8.31 -0.87
N GLU A 683 -24.66 8.80 -1.72
CA GLU A 683 -24.40 9.92 -2.64
C GLU A 683 -24.14 11.24 -1.89
N ALA A 684 -24.77 11.44 -0.73
CA ALA A 684 -24.55 12.62 0.11
C ALA A 684 -23.22 12.58 0.88
N ASN A 685 -22.72 11.39 1.23
CA ASN A 685 -21.59 11.24 2.16
C ASN A 685 -20.31 10.64 1.54
N LEU A 686 -20.40 10.03 0.36
CA LEU A 686 -19.27 9.36 -0.29
C LEU A 686 -18.88 10.03 -1.60
N PRO A 687 -17.60 9.93 -2.00
CA PRO A 687 -17.16 10.47 -3.28
C PRO A 687 -17.87 9.76 -4.45
N PRO A 688 -18.02 10.43 -5.61
CA PRO A 688 -18.78 9.90 -6.76
C PRO A 688 -18.30 8.56 -7.32
N HIS A 689 -17.12 8.09 -6.92
CA HIS A 689 -16.51 6.85 -7.40
C HIS A 689 -16.37 5.76 -6.33
N HIS A 690 -17.04 5.92 -5.19
CA HIS A 690 -16.95 4.95 -4.11
C HIS A 690 -17.59 3.59 -4.46
N PRO A 691 -16.97 2.44 -4.13
CA PRO A 691 -17.51 1.10 -4.41
C PRO A 691 -18.93 0.85 -3.87
N ALA A 692 -19.29 1.48 -2.75
CA ALA A 692 -20.62 1.33 -2.14
C ALA A 692 -21.75 1.82 -3.07
N LEU A 693 -21.51 2.87 -3.86
CA LEU A 693 -22.48 3.36 -4.86
C LEU A 693 -22.75 2.29 -5.93
N ALA A 694 -21.70 1.58 -6.36
CA ALA A 694 -21.84 0.49 -7.33
C ALA A 694 -22.71 -0.66 -6.79
N VAL A 695 -22.59 -0.97 -5.50
CA VAL A 695 -23.43 -1.98 -4.84
C VAL A 695 -24.90 -1.54 -4.83
N CYS A 696 -25.18 -0.29 -4.45
CA CYS A 696 -26.54 0.27 -4.48
C CYS A 696 -27.15 0.22 -5.89
N TYR A 697 -26.43 0.70 -6.91
CA TYR A 697 -26.92 0.66 -8.30
C TYR A 697 -27.19 -0.78 -8.76
N ARG A 698 -26.31 -1.73 -8.43
CA ARG A 698 -26.51 -3.14 -8.78
C ARG A 698 -27.76 -3.73 -8.11
N ASN A 699 -27.97 -3.44 -6.83
CA ASN A 699 -29.14 -3.92 -6.09
C ASN A 699 -30.45 -3.34 -6.67
N ILE A 700 -30.47 -2.04 -6.98
CA ILE A 700 -31.61 -1.39 -7.67
C ILE A 700 -31.85 -2.05 -9.05
N GLY A 701 -30.77 -2.29 -9.80
CA GLY A 701 -30.82 -3.02 -11.08
C GLY A 701 -31.46 -4.40 -10.96
N SER A 702 -31.10 -5.16 -9.91
CA SER A 702 -31.67 -6.48 -9.59
C SER A 702 -33.18 -6.43 -9.35
N VAL A 703 -33.65 -5.43 -8.62
CA VAL A 703 -35.10 -5.25 -8.38
C VAL A 703 -35.84 -4.93 -9.68
N TYR A 704 -35.28 -4.08 -10.55
CA TYR A 704 -35.89 -3.80 -11.86
C TYR A 704 -35.87 -5.03 -12.78
N PHE A 705 -34.80 -5.83 -12.73
CA PHE A 705 -34.71 -7.09 -13.46
C PHE A 705 -35.82 -8.07 -13.04
N GLN A 706 -36.07 -8.24 -11.73
CA GLN A 706 -37.16 -9.08 -11.22
C GLN A 706 -38.55 -8.55 -11.55
N LYS A 707 -38.69 -7.24 -11.75
CA LYS A 707 -39.93 -6.61 -12.24
C LYS A 707 -40.09 -6.69 -13.76
N ASN A 708 -39.16 -7.35 -14.47
CA ASN A 708 -39.07 -7.44 -15.93
C ASN A 708 -38.90 -6.08 -16.64
N ASP A 709 -38.45 -5.04 -15.93
CA ASP A 709 -38.08 -3.74 -16.54
C ASP A 709 -36.59 -3.78 -16.92
N TYR A 710 -36.29 -4.57 -17.95
CA TYR A 710 -34.92 -4.89 -18.36
C TYR A 710 -34.11 -3.67 -18.80
N LEU A 711 -34.76 -2.65 -19.38
CA LEU A 711 -34.08 -1.42 -19.81
C LEU A 711 -33.58 -0.61 -18.61
N LYS A 712 -34.40 -0.46 -17.56
CA LYS A 712 -33.95 0.19 -16.32
C LYS A 712 -32.88 -0.65 -15.62
N ALA A 713 -33.07 -1.97 -15.54
CA ALA A 713 -32.06 -2.87 -14.98
C ALA A 713 -30.70 -2.67 -15.66
N LEU A 714 -30.68 -2.66 -17.00
CA LEU A 714 -29.46 -2.42 -17.78
C LEU A 714 -28.81 -1.08 -17.44
N SER A 715 -29.60 -0.01 -17.36
CA SER A 715 -29.08 1.33 -17.05
C SER A 715 -28.37 1.38 -15.69
N PHE A 716 -28.92 0.73 -14.68
CA PHE A 716 -28.34 0.68 -13.34
C PHE A 716 -27.12 -0.25 -13.27
N TYR A 717 -27.17 -1.41 -13.93
CA TYR A 717 -26.01 -2.29 -14.04
C TYR A 717 -24.85 -1.66 -14.82
N GLN A 718 -25.12 -0.81 -15.80
CA GLN A 718 -24.09 -0.05 -16.51
C GLN A 718 -23.40 0.99 -15.60
N LYS A 719 -24.17 1.70 -14.76
CA LYS A 719 -23.59 2.61 -13.75
C LYS A 719 -22.70 1.86 -12.77
N ALA A 720 -23.15 0.72 -12.24
CA ALA A 720 -22.36 -0.12 -11.35
C ALA A 720 -21.08 -0.63 -12.04
N HIS A 721 -21.19 -1.08 -13.29
CA HIS A 721 -20.07 -1.56 -14.09
C HIS A 721 -19.01 -0.49 -14.33
N GLU A 722 -19.42 0.73 -14.68
CA GLU A 722 -18.49 1.84 -14.91
C GLU A 722 -17.68 2.17 -13.65
N LEU A 723 -18.32 2.15 -12.48
CA LEU A 723 -17.66 2.32 -11.20
C LEU A 723 -16.66 1.18 -10.93
N TYR A 724 -17.08 -0.09 -11.06
CA TYR A 724 -16.17 -1.23 -10.86
C TYR A 724 -14.96 -1.21 -11.81
N ARG A 725 -15.15 -0.74 -13.05
CA ARG A 725 -14.07 -0.60 -14.04
C ARG A 725 -13.05 0.47 -13.65
N ARG A 726 -13.47 1.58 -13.03
CA ARG A 726 -12.55 2.65 -12.61
C ARG A 726 -11.68 2.27 -11.39
N ILE A 727 -12.07 1.26 -10.63
CA ILE A 727 -11.44 0.88 -9.34
C ILE A 727 -10.51 -0.36 -9.50
N LEU A 728 -9.94 -0.58 -10.69
CA LEU A 728 -8.98 -1.67 -10.97
C LEU A 728 -7.57 -1.34 -10.40
N PRO A 729 -6.82 -2.32 -9.85
CA PRO A 729 -6.98 -3.77 -9.97
C PRO A 729 -7.81 -4.44 -8.84
N ARG A 730 -8.33 -3.69 -7.86
CA ARG A 730 -8.84 -4.23 -6.59
C ARG A 730 -10.22 -4.93 -6.67
N ASN A 731 -10.99 -4.73 -7.75
CA ASN A 731 -12.40 -5.16 -7.84
C ASN A 731 -12.72 -6.10 -9.01
N LYS A 732 -11.76 -6.93 -9.47
CA LYS A 732 -11.98 -7.85 -10.59
C LYS A 732 -13.19 -8.78 -10.41
N ILE A 733 -13.48 -9.21 -9.17
CA ILE A 733 -14.66 -10.06 -8.87
C ILE A 733 -15.97 -9.32 -9.17
N HIS A 734 -16.13 -8.11 -8.63
CA HIS A 734 -17.33 -7.32 -8.85
C HIS A 734 -17.50 -6.90 -10.32
N LEU A 735 -16.39 -6.71 -11.03
CA LEU A 735 -16.40 -6.52 -12.46
C LEU A 735 -16.96 -7.75 -13.21
N ALA A 736 -16.51 -8.96 -12.86
CA ALA A 736 -17.02 -10.21 -13.43
C ALA A 736 -18.53 -10.40 -13.17
N ILE A 737 -18.97 -10.06 -11.95
CA ILE A 737 -20.38 -10.06 -11.57
C ILE A 737 -21.18 -9.07 -12.44
N SER A 738 -20.68 -7.85 -12.62
CA SER A 738 -21.38 -6.84 -13.45
C SER A 738 -21.52 -7.25 -14.91
N TYR A 739 -20.54 -7.98 -15.46
CA TYR A 739 -20.66 -8.58 -16.79
C TYR A 739 -21.73 -9.69 -16.81
N THR A 740 -21.82 -10.50 -15.76
CA THR A 740 -22.89 -11.50 -15.63
C THR A 740 -24.26 -10.83 -15.59
N ASP A 741 -24.44 -9.81 -14.74
CA ASP A 741 -25.70 -9.09 -14.59
C ASP A 741 -26.17 -8.45 -15.94
N GLN A 742 -25.24 -7.92 -16.74
CA GLN A 742 -25.56 -7.40 -18.08
C GLN A 742 -25.86 -8.52 -19.09
N GLY A 743 -25.13 -9.64 -19.04
CA GLY A 743 -25.39 -10.82 -19.86
C GLY A 743 -26.79 -11.37 -19.63
N ASP A 744 -27.20 -11.47 -18.36
CA ASP A 744 -28.54 -11.91 -17.94
C ASP A 744 -29.64 -11.02 -18.53
N VAL A 745 -29.44 -9.69 -18.51
CA VAL A 745 -30.37 -8.74 -19.13
C VAL A 745 -30.49 -8.97 -20.63
N TYR A 746 -29.38 -9.06 -21.35
CA TYR A 746 -29.41 -9.27 -22.81
C TYR A 746 -30.00 -10.62 -23.20
N GLU A 747 -29.80 -11.65 -22.38
CA GLU A 747 -30.43 -12.96 -22.57
C GLU A 747 -31.96 -12.85 -22.46
N GLN A 748 -32.48 -12.17 -21.42
CA GLN A 748 -33.93 -11.98 -21.26
C GLN A 748 -34.56 -11.12 -22.37
N ILE A 749 -33.81 -10.16 -22.93
CA ILE A 749 -34.26 -9.35 -24.08
C ILE A 749 -34.22 -10.17 -25.39
N GLY A 750 -33.55 -11.33 -25.41
CA GLY A 750 -33.37 -12.17 -26.60
C GLY A 750 -32.19 -11.75 -27.49
N ASN A 751 -31.32 -10.85 -27.02
CA ASN A 751 -30.09 -10.46 -27.72
C ASN A 751 -28.93 -11.38 -27.32
N TYR A 752 -28.98 -12.62 -27.82
CA TYR A 752 -28.05 -13.68 -27.45
C TYR A 752 -26.59 -13.38 -27.84
N THR A 753 -26.35 -12.60 -28.90
CA THR A 753 -24.99 -12.22 -29.31
C THR A 753 -24.31 -11.34 -28.26
N GLN A 754 -25.02 -10.35 -27.72
CA GLN A 754 -24.49 -9.51 -26.63
C GLN A 754 -24.37 -10.31 -25.33
N ALA A 755 -25.36 -11.15 -25.00
CA ALA A 755 -25.29 -12.02 -23.84
C ALA A 755 -24.01 -12.90 -23.83
N LEU A 756 -23.71 -13.55 -24.97
CA LEU A 756 -22.49 -14.34 -25.14
C LEU A 756 -21.21 -13.51 -24.97
N LEU A 757 -21.17 -12.28 -25.47
CA LEU A 757 -20.01 -11.39 -25.32
C LEU A 757 -19.76 -11.10 -23.84
N TYR A 758 -20.79 -10.72 -23.10
CA TYR A 758 -20.70 -10.40 -21.68
C TYR A 758 -20.39 -11.63 -20.82
N TYR A 759 -21.02 -12.78 -21.07
CA TYR A 759 -20.70 -14.02 -20.36
C TYR A 759 -19.27 -14.50 -20.62
N LYS A 760 -18.76 -14.36 -21.85
CA LYS A 760 -17.34 -14.68 -22.15
C LYS A 760 -16.39 -13.73 -21.42
N ALA A 761 -16.69 -12.44 -21.37
CA ALA A 761 -15.90 -11.47 -20.61
C ALA A 761 -15.90 -11.78 -19.10
N ALA A 762 -17.06 -12.16 -18.54
CA ALA A 762 -17.18 -12.62 -17.15
C ALA A 762 -16.31 -13.87 -16.92
N LEU A 763 -16.42 -14.88 -17.79
CA LEU A 763 -15.63 -16.12 -17.71
C LEU A 763 -14.12 -15.85 -17.73
N THR A 764 -13.64 -15.02 -18.67
CA THR A 764 -12.22 -14.66 -18.74
C THR A 764 -11.76 -13.92 -17.48
N THR A 765 -12.63 -13.09 -16.91
CA THR A 765 -12.32 -12.36 -15.69
C THR A 765 -12.25 -13.32 -14.50
N TYR A 766 -13.22 -14.22 -14.32
CA TYR A 766 -13.20 -15.26 -13.28
C TYR A 766 -11.98 -16.18 -13.39
N GLN A 767 -11.61 -16.59 -14.60
CA GLN A 767 -10.40 -17.40 -14.85
C GLN A 767 -9.11 -16.67 -14.47
N SER A 768 -9.06 -15.34 -14.63
CA SER A 768 -7.90 -14.53 -14.26
C SER A 768 -7.73 -14.29 -12.76
N ILE A 769 -8.78 -14.51 -11.96
CA ILE A 769 -8.78 -14.17 -10.53
C ILE A 769 -8.18 -15.30 -9.67
N CYS A 770 -8.49 -16.57 -9.92
CA CYS A 770 -7.84 -17.73 -9.28
C CYS A 770 -8.49 -19.04 -9.79
N PRO A 771 -7.79 -20.20 -9.79
CA PRO A 771 -8.43 -21.49 -10.01
C PRO A 771 -9.53 -21.82 -8.98
N LEU A 772 -9.48 -21.29 -7.75
CA LEU A 772 -10.36 -21.66 -6.63
C LEU A 772 -11.83 -21.24 -6.78
N ARG A 773 -12.21 -20.46 -7.80
CA ARG A 773 -13.59 -20.00 -8.07
C ARG A 773 -14.33 -20.94 -9.01
N HIS A 774 -14.29 -22.24 -8.72
CA HIS A 774 -14.85 -23.28 -9.58
C HIS A 774 -16.36 -23.09 -9.82
N CYS A 775 -17.14 -22.72 -8.80
CA CYS A 775 -18.60 -22.55 -8.92
C CYS A 775 -18.99 -21.42 -9.90
N ASP A 776 -18.32 -20.27 -9.84
CA ASP A 776 -18.60 -19.14 -10.73
C ASP A 776 -18.22 -19.48 -12.19
N ILE A 777 -17.09 -20.17 -12.38
CA ILE A 777 -16.65 -20.64 -13.70
C ILE A 777 -17.64 -21.68 -14.27
N ILE A 778 -18.10 -22.63 -13.44
CA ILE A 778 -19.12 -23.62 -13.82
C ILE A 778 -20.41 -22.92 -14.25
N MET A 779 -20.87 -21.93 -13.46
CA MET A 779 -22.06 -21.14 -13.77
C MET A 779 -21.91 -20.41 -15.12
N MET A 780 -20.74 -19.81 -15.39
CA MET A 780 -20.50 -19.13 -16.66
C MET A 780 -20.54 -20.09 -17.85
N TYR A 781 -19.91 -21.26 -17.75
CA TYR A 781 -20.01 -22.27 -18.81
C TYR A 781 -21.45 -22.72 -19.05
N ASN A 782 -22.24 -22.90 -17.99
CA ASN A 782 -23.65 -23.25 -18.13
C ASN A 782 -24.48 -22.13 -18.76
N LYS A 783 -24.26 -20.86 -18.38
CA LYS A 783 -24.94 -19.71 -19.00
C LYS A 783 -24.59 -19.60 -20.49
N ILE A 784 -23.31 -19.72 -20.85
CA ILE A 784 -22.87 -19.72 -22.25
C ILE A 784 -23.49 -20.90 -23.02
N GLY A 785 -23.50 -22.10 -22.44
CA GLY A 785 -24.11 -23.29 -23.05
C GLY A 785 -25.61 -23.13 -23.29
N LEU A 786 -26.33 -22.56 -22.32
CA LEU A 786 -27.76 -22.24 -22.44
C LEU A 786 -28.01 -21.25 -23.59
N THR A 787 -27.19 -20.20 -23.71
CA THR A 787 -27.32 -19.23 -24.80
C THR A 787 -27.01 -19.84 -26.17
N TYR A 788 -26.05 -20.77 -26.27
CA TYR A 788 -25.83 -21.54 -27.50
C TYR A 788 -27.01 -22.46 -27.83
N SER A 789 -27.65 -23.07 -26.83
CA SER A 789 -28.87 -23.88 -27.03
C SER A 789 -30.01 -23.05 -27.61
N GLN A 790 -30.23 -21.84 -27.08
CA GLN A 790 -31.25 -20.90 -27.56
C GLN A 790 -31.00 -20.41 -29.00
N THR A 791 -29.74 -20.36 -29.44
CA THR A 791 -29.36 -19.98 -30.80
C THR A 791 -29.29 -21.16 -31.77
N GLY A 792 -29.54 -22.40 -31.30
CA GLY A 792 -29.51 -23.63 -32.09
C GLY A 792 -28.11 -24.21 -32.33
N GLU A 793 -27.07 -23.63 -31.72
CA GLU A 793 -25.68 -24.11 -31.79
C GLU A 793 -25.44 -25.27 -30.81
N TYR A 794 -26.18 -26.35 -30.96
CA TYR A 794 -26.20 -27.45 -30.01
C TYR A 794 -24.84 -28.12 -29.71
N PRO A 795 -23.92 -28.31 -30.68
CA PRO A 795 -22.60 -28.86 -30.38
C PRO A 795 -21.76 -27.94 -29.46
N ALA A 796 -21.85 -26.63 -29.64
CA ALA A 796 -21.18 -25.66 -28.78
C ALA A 796 -21.79 -25.63 -27.37
N ALA A 797 -23.13 -25.76 -27.28
CA ALA A 797 -23.84 -25.89 -26.01
C ALA A 797 -23.38 -27.12 -25.21
N LEU A 798 -23.37 -28.31 -25.83
CA LEU A 798 -22.89 -29.54 -25.21
C LEU A 798 -21.45 -29.40 -24.71
N SER A 799 -20.54 -28.86 -25.54
CA SER A 799 -19.14 -28.67 -25.16
C SER A 799 -18.97 -27.78 -23.93
N CYS A 800 -19.79 -26.73 -23.79
CA CYS A 800 -19.77 -25.85 -22.62
C CYS A 800 -20.26 -26.58 -21.36
N HIS A 801 -21.38 -27.29 -21.43
CA HIS A 801 -21.92 -28.03 -20.28
C HIS A 801 -21.05 -29.21 -19.87
N GLU A 802 -20.41 -29.90 -20.81
CA GLU A 802 -19.44 -30.96 -20.53
C GLU A 802 -18.22 -30.41 -19.79
N ARG A 803 -17.71 -29.25 -20.19
CA ARG A 803 -16.62 -28.57 -19.48
C ARG A 803 -17.05 -28.12 -18.08
N ALA A 804 -18.29 -27.67 -17.90
CA ALA A 804 -18.86 -27.38 -16.58
C ALA A 804 -18.86 -28.64 -15.69
N LEU A 805 -19.31 -29.79 -16.22
CA LEU A 805 -19.30 -31.07 -15.51
C LEU A 805 -17.89 -31.57 -15.18
N GLU A 806 -16.93 -31.40 -16.09
CA GLU A 806 -15.52 -31.76 -15.84
C GLU A 806 -14.95 -30.97 -14.66
N ILE A 807 -15.23 -29.66 -14.61
CA ILE A 807 -14.81 -28.80 -13.49
C ILE A 807 -15.54 -29.19 -12.20
N CYS A 808 -16.83 -29.56 -12.25
CA CYS A 808 -17.55 -30.12 -11.10
C CYS A 808 -16.86 -31.39 -10.59
N ARG A 809 -16.58 -32.37 -11.46
CA ARG A 809 -15.94 -33.66 -11.11
C ARG A 809 -14.60 -33.50 -10.42
N LYS A 810 -13.81 -32.52 -10.85
CA LYS A 810 -12.47 -32.31 -10.31
C LYS A 810 -12.47 -31.61 -8.95
N ASN A 811 -13.46 -30.76 -8.67
CA ASN A 811 -13.34 -29.77 -7.58
C ASN A 811 -14.52 -29.73 -6.59
N LEU A 812 -15.64 -30.40 -6.87
CA LEU A 812 -16.83 -30.37 -6.03
C LEU A 812 -17.22 -31.79 -5.57
N PRO A 813 -17.84 -31.95 -4.38
CA PRO A 813 -18.42 -33.22 -3.96
C PRO A 813 -19.46 -33.74 -4.96
N GLU A 814 -19.58 -35.06 -5.13
CA GLU A 814 -20.48 -35.67 -6.12
C GLU A 814 -21.97 -35.31 -5.92
N ASN A 815 -22.36 -34.95 -4.69
CA ASN A 815 -23.71 -34.51 -4.33
C ASN A 815 -23.89 -32.98 -4.42
N HIS A 816 -22.99 -32.24 -5.06
CA HIS A 816 -23.12 -30.79 -5.16
C HIS A 816 -24.22 -30.38 -6.17
N PRO A 817 -25.10 -29.40 -5.87
CA PRO A 817 -26.21 -29.00 -6.75
C PRO A 817 -25.82 -28.64 -8.20
N ASN A 818 -24.61 -28.10 -8.40
CA ASN A 818 -24.09 -27.77 -9.73
C ASN A 818 -23.96 -29.00 -10.67
N PHE A 819 -23.79 -30.21 -10.14
CA PHE A 819 -23.82 -31.43 -10.95
C PHE A 819 -25.20 -31.69 -11.55
N ALA A 820 -26.24 -31.54 -10.72
CA ALA A 820 -27.62 -31.69 -11.16
C ALA A 820 -27.95 -30.63 -12.23
N TYR A 821 -27.65 -29.35 -11.94
CA TYR A 821 -27.93 -28.27 -12.88
C TYR A 821 -27.24 -28.46 -14.25
N SER A 822 -25.94 -28.76 -14.26
CA SER A 822 -25.21 -28.97 -15.53
C SER A 822 -25.73 -30.19 -16.31
N SER A 823 -26.13 -31.26 -15.60
CA SER A 823 -26.71 -32.46 -16.22
C SER A 823 -28.07 -32.17 -16.84
N ILE A 824 -28.90 -31.32 -16.21
CA ILE A 824 -30.17 -30.89 -16.78
C ILE A 824 -29.99 -30.05 -18.03
N CYS A 825 -29.04 -29.12 -18.03
CA CYS A 825 -28.79 -28.33 -19.23
C CYS A 825 -28.40 -29.22 -20.43
N ILE A 826 -27.64 -30.29 -20.20
CA ILE A 826 -27.35 -31.30 -21.22
C ILE A 826 -28.63 -32.05 -21.65
N GLY A 827 -29.49 -32.42 -20.69
CA GLY A 827 -30.81 -33.01 -20.95
C GLY A 827 -31.67 -32.13 -21.85
N ASP A 828 -31.75 -30.83 -21.55
CA ASP A 828 -32.48 -29.82 -22.32
C ASP A 828 -31.95 -29.71 -23.75
N VAL A 829 -30.63 -29.71 -23.91
CA VAL A 829 -29.97 -29.66 -25.23
C VAL A 829 -30.30 -30.91 -26.06
N TYR A 830 -30.30 -32.11 -25.46
CA TYR A 830 -30.70 -33.33 -26.16
C TYR A 830 -32.19 -33.40 -26.49
N ASP A 831 -33.07 -32.90 -25.62
CA ASP A 831 -34.51 -32.83 -25.93
C ASP A 831 -34.77 -31.86 -27.10
N ASN A 832 -34.09 -30.72 -27.12
CA ASN A 832 -34.15 -29.76 -28.24
C ASN A 832 -33.62 -30.35 -29.56
N MET A 833 -32.64 -31.26 -29.51
CA MET A 833 -32.17 -32.02 -30.68
C MET A 833 -33.11 -33.18 -31.08
N GLY A 834 -34.08 -33.52 -30.24
CA GLY A 834 -35.00 -34.65 -30.44
C GLY A 834 -34.46 -36.02 -29.99
N ASP A 835 -33.27 -36.09 -29.39
CA ASP A 835 -32.71 -37.32 -28.80
C ASP A 835 -33.28 -37.56 -27.39
N ARG A 836 -34.56 -37.97 -27.37
CA ARG A 836 -35.35 -38.12 -26.15
C ARG A 836 -34.83 -39.20 -25.21
N LEU A 837 -34.13 -40.21 -25.72
CA LEU A 837 -33.56 -41.28 -24.91
C LEU A 837 -32.36 -40.76 -24.09
N LYS A 838 -31.46 -40.00 -24.73
CA LYS A 838 -30.35 -39.36 -24.00
C LYS A 838 -30.86 -38.30 -23.04
N ALA A 839 -31.80 -37.45 -23.46
CA ALA A 839 -32.41 -36.45 -22.59
C ALA A 839 -32.97 -37.08 -21.30
N LEU A 840 -33.75 -38.16 -21.43
CA LEU A 840 -34.32 -38.89 -20.29
C LEU A 840 -33.26 -39.45 -19.33
N SER A 841 -32.12 -39.91 -19.85
CA SER A 841 -31.02 -40.41 -19.02
C SER A 841 -30.39 -39.30 -18.16
N PHE A 842 -30.18 -38.12 -18.73
CA PHE A 842 -29.60 -36.97 -18.03
C PHE A 842 -30.58 -36.36 -17.02
N TYR A 843 -31.87 -36.26 -17.35
CA TYR A 843 -32.89 -35.81 -16.39
C TYR A 843 -33.00 -36.74 -15.18
N LYS A 844 -32.94 -38.07 -15.41
CA LYS A 844 -32.97 -39.04 -14.32
C LYS A 844 -31.76 -38.90 -13.40
N SER A 845 -30.56 -38.83 -13.98
CA SER A 845 -29.32 -38.63 -13.22
C SER A 845 -29.34 -37.33 -12.42
N SER A 846 -29.84 -36.24 -13.01
CA SER A 846 -29.96 -34.97 -12.30
C SER A 846 -30.97 -34.99 -11.15
N LEU A 847 -32.09 -35.70 -11.30
CA LEU A 847 -33.07 -35.88 -10.22
C LEU A 847 -32.49 -36.68 -9.06
N GLU A 848 -31.77 -37.76 -9.36
CA GLU A 848 -31.09 -38.58 -8.35
C GLU A 848 -30.09 -37.75 -7.54
N ILE A 849 -29.24 -36.96 -8.22
CA ILE A 849 -28.30 -36.04 -7.58
C ILE A 849 -29.06 -34.94 -6.83
N GLY A 850 -30.06 -34.33 -7.45
CA GLY A 850 -30.90 -33.29 -6.86
C GLY A 850 -31.57 -33.70 -5.56
N HIS A 851 -32.13 -34.90 -5.48
CA HIS A 851 -32.74 -35.44 -4.25
C HIS A 851 -31.73 -35.62 -3.12
N SER A 852 -30.46 -35.91 -3.44
CA SER A 852 -29.39 -35.98 -2.44
C SER A 852 -28.82 -34.61 -2.03
N ALA A 853 -28.96 -33.60 -2.89
CA ALA A 853 -28.29 -32.32 -2.79
C ALA A 853 -29.18 -31.18 -2.27
N LEU A 854 -30.49 -31.26 -2.51
CA LEU A 854 -31.45 -30.18 -2.30
C LEU A 854 -32.55 -30.60 -1.31
N PRO A 855 -33.12 -29.65 -0.53
CA PRO A 855 -34.28 -29.92 0.31
C PRO A 855 -35.46 -30.44 -0.51
N ALA A 856 -36.27 -31.35 0.05
CA ALA A 856 -37.42 -31.93 -0.62
C ALA A 856 -38.48 -30.89 -1.07
N SER A 857 -38.49 -29.71 -0.45
CA SER A 857 -39.35 -28.56 -0.80
C SER A 857 -38.80 -27.69 -1.93
N ASN A 858 -37.70 -28.07 -2.57
CA ASN A 858 -37.09 -27.26 -3.62
C ASN A 858 -37.90 -27.32 -4.92
N ILE A 859 -38.36 -26.16 -5.37
CA ILE A 859 -39.18 -25.97 -6.59
C ILE A 859 -38.51 -26.55 -7.85
N CYS A 860 -37.18 -26.62 -7.90
CA CYS A 860 -36.47 -27.22 -9.02
C CYS A 860 -36.73 -28.72 -9.13
N LEU A 861 -36.80 -29.45 -8.01
CA LEU A 861 -37.07 -30.91 -8.03
C LEU A 861 -38.45 -31.21 -8.60
N GLU A 862 -39.46 -30.40 -8.26
CA GLU A 862 -40.81 -30.51 -8.83
C GLU A 862 -40.81 -30.28 -10.34
N LYS A 863 -40.15 -29.21 -10.80
CA LYS A 863 -40.02 -28.91 -12.24
C LYS A 863 -39.32 -30.02 -12.99
N TRP A 864 -38.22 -30.56 -12.44
CA TRP A 864 -37.45 -31.62 -13.09
C TRP A 864 -38.25 -32.92 -13.15
N SER A 865 -39.02 -33.23 -12.10
CA SER A 865 -39.92 -34.37 -12.08
C SER A 865 -41.02 -34.26 -13.15
N ASP A 866 -41.65 -33.09 -13.27
CA ASP A 866 -42.68 -32.83 -14.30
C ASP A 866 -42.10 -32.94 -15.73
N ILE A 867 -40.90 -32.39 -15.98
CA ILE A 867 -40.20 -32.53 -17.27
C ILE A 867 -39.94 -34.01 -17.58
N LEU A 868 -39.44 -34.78 -16.60
CA LEU A 868 -39.19 -36.21 -16.77
C LEU A 868 -40.48 -37.00 -17.07
N GLU A 869 -41.59 -36.68 -16.41
CA GLU A 869 -42.89 -37.32 -16.65
C GLU A 869 -43.48 -36.98 -18.02
N ARG A 870 -43.36 -35.73 -18.46
CA ARG A 870 -43.76 -35.28 -19.81
C ARG A 870 -42.97 -36.01 -20.90
N LEU A 871 -41.68 -36.24 -20.69
CA LEU A 871 -40.84 -36.98 -21.65
C LEU A 871 -41.19 -38.46 -21.68
N ARG A 872 -41.45 -39.08 -20.53
CA ARG A 872 -41.92 -40.48 -20.45
C ARG A 872 -43.25 -40.67 -21.16
N THR A 873 -44.19 -39.74 -21.03
CA THR A 873 -45.48 -39.81 -21.72
C THR A 873 -45.34 -39.64 -23.22
N LYS A 874 -44.52 -38.68 -23.70
CA LYS A 874 -44.22 -38.53 -25.14
C LYS A 874 -43.57 -39.78 -25.74
N LEU A 875 -42.60 -40.40 -25.07
CA LEU A 875 -41.95 -41.63 -25.53
C LEU A 875 -42.93 -42.82 -25.60
N LYS A 876 -43.85 -42.94 -24.63
CA LYS A 876 -44.91 -43.97 -24.65
C LYS A 876 -45.92 -43.77 -25.79
N MET A 877 -46.14 -42.54 -26.25
CA MET A 877 -47.00 -42.26 -27.40
C MET A 877 -46.28 -42.60 -28.72
N GLN A 878 -44.98 -42.30 -28.84
CA GLN A 878 -44.18 -42.66 -30.01
C GLN A 878 -43.92 -44.17 -30.17
N SER A 879 -43.98 -44.95 -29.09
CA SER A 879 -43.86 -46.42 -29.16
C SER A 879 -45.17 -47.13 -29.51
N LYS A 880 -46.29 -46.39 -29.68
CA LYS A 880 -47.63 -46.91 -30.00
C LYS A 880 -48.08 -46.56 -31.42
N GLU A 881 -47.35 -45.68 -32.11
CA GLU A 881 -47.40 -45.46 -33.56
C GLU A 881 -46.41 -46.41 -34.24
#